data_AF-A0A484NDK1-F1
#
_entry.id   AF-A0A484NDK1-F1
#
_cell.length_a   1.000
_cell.length_b   1.000
_cell.length_c   1.000
_cell.angle_alpha   90.00
_cell.angle_beta   90.00
_cell.angle_gamma   90.00
#
_symmetry.space_group_name_H-M   'P 1'
#
loop_
_entity.id
_entity.type
_entity.pdbx_description
1 polymer ?
#
loop_
_entity_poly.entity_id
_entity_poly.type
_entity_poly.pdbx_seq_one_letter_code
_entity_poly.pdbx_strand_id
1 'polypeptide(L)'
;MAESEVISQSSTQKSPHLAFSVSNVKLHVPIQLSFSQPNYKKWSRPFLLLARRFNLQGYLNGSIAPISDDDDEWFQLDAVLQGWILSTITDEVSDLVISSVSTASALWKVIHDLFHDNKHARAMQFEHQFRTTVKGSTPMATYCQELRNIADWLDDVDAPVSEHQLVLQMLRGLPDNLQAQTSFLQFQDPLPSFLQVRSALLLLDRQRTPLGSTSSTTLLAGHGGSSHAGGQHGGPGGRGSSHGGNSGGGGQFFGSSYGDGSSSGQRGGFGRGQGRGNGNRGRVILTTCFLTFFDANVHGEIDHRHKNHTSHKKSKPLAPLSPESVIAASPRVYHVASYGGADPTGVNDSTEAIRRAIGEALQARGREFLYTRIRNLGGVRVDLDGGVYVVSQPLQLPPGTGNFVIHGGTLKASDDFPTGESYLIDLSAGNASLEYNFEFVTFRDLFLNSNLRGGGIRVVNSLRISVDNCYITGFTSEGISVAGGHETYIRNSFLGQHITAGHDPGESHFGGTAISLSGNDNAVTDVVIFSAQIGILISGQANILTGVHCYNKATGFGGTGVYLKTPGLTQTRIVNSYFDYTGIVAEDPVQLQISNCFFLGDAYILFKSVNGVINGVTVADNMFSGSSQDDIVRLDERKGSFKHIDQVTIDRNNARGMNIKSTIARAKSNNVTSSTSWKVDLNHILLFPNRTTYVEYTFFPSEDSFPKHALKSISNNLVVVESDVEVVATVFVVAQQGNSH
;
A
#
# COMPACT_ATOMS: atom_id res chain seq x y z
N MET A 1 -54.71 39.77 40.63
CA MET A 1 -54.24 38.49 40.06
C MET A 1 -53.86 38.78 38.63
N ALA A 2 -52.57 38.95 38.39
CA ALA A 2 -51.99 39.13 37.06
C ALA A 2 -51.30 37.82 36.71
N GLU A 3 -51.69 37.21 35.59
CA GLU A 3 -51.02 36.03 35.05
C GLU A 3 -49.70 36.48 34.41
N SER A 4 -48.62 35.86 34.87
CA SER A 4 -47.25 36.09 34.47
C SER A 4 -46.94 35.42 33.12
N GLU A 5 -46.51 36.22 32.14
CA GLU A 5 -45.85 35.76 30.92
C GLU A 5 -44.54 35.03 31.25
N VAL A 6 -44.45 33.76 30.84
CA VAL A 6 -43.21 33.01 30.81
C VAL A 6 -42.58 33.24 29.44
N ILE A 7 -41.52 34.05 29.38
CA ILE A 7 -40.67 34.20 28.20
C ILE A 7 -39.79 32.95 28.11
N SER A 8 -40.08 32.06 27.17
CA SER A 8 -39.18 30.97 26.79
C SER A 8 -38.04 31.53 25.94
N GLN A 9 -36.83 31.56 26.50
CA GLN A 9 -35.61 31.81 25.75
C GLN A 9 -35.35 30.64 24.79
N SER A 10 -35.35 30.90 23.48
CA SER A 10 -34.91 29.93 22.48
C SER A 10 -33.39 29.83 22.52
N SER A 11 -32.84 28.79 23.16
CA SER A 11 -31.43 28.43 23.01
C SER A 11 -31.23 27.84 21.61
N THR A 12 -30.61 28.60 20.70
CA THR A 12 -30.06 28.05 19.46
C THR A 12 -28.99 27.02 19.82
N GLN A 13 -29.28 25.73 19.65
CA GLN A 13 -28.27 24.68 19.82
C GLN A 13 -27.19 24.85 18.74
N LYS A 14 -26.00 25.30 19.14
CA LYS A 14 -24.79 25.22 18.31
C LYS A 14 -24.52 23.75 17.99
N SER A 15 -24.24 23.46 16.73
CA SER A 15 -23.74 22.13 16.34
C SER A 15 -22.44 21.83 17.10
N PRO A 16 -22.25 20.58 17.57
CA PRO A 16 -21.05 20.21 18.31
C PRO A 16 -19.83 20.32 17.39
N HIS A 17 -18.71 20.78 17.97
CA HIS A 17 -17.47 20.98 17.24
C HIS A 17 -16.94 19.65 16.65
N LEU A 18 -16.47 19.68 15.39
CA LEU A 18 -16.05 18.47 14.67
C LEU A 18 -14.88 17.72 15.33
N ALA A 19 -14.13 18.35 16.24
CA ALA A 19 -13.10 17.65 17.01
C ALA A 19 -13.66 16.50 17.86
N PHE A 20 -14.94 16.56 18.27
CA PHE A 20 -15.58 15.49 19.04
C PHE A 20 -15.80 14.20 18.23
N SER A 21 -15.69 14.24 16.89
CA SER A 21 -15.80 13.04 16.05
C SER A 21 -14.49 12.27 15.88
N VAL A 22 -13.37 12.79 16.38
CA VAL A 22 -12.07 12.10 16.33
C VAL A 22 -12.03 11.05 17.45
N SER A 23 -12.40 9.81 17.10
CA SER A 23 -12.41 8.68 18.02
C SER A 23 -11.02 8.10 18.32
N ASN A 24 -10.07 8.23 17.39
CA ASN A 24 -8.70 7.75 17.57
C ASN A 24 -7.67 8.71 16.98
N VAL A 25 -7.07 9.54 17.83
CA VAL A 25 -6.03 10.51 17.42
C VAL A 25 -4.78 9.83 16.86
N LYS A 26 -4.50 8.56 17.21
CA LYS A 26 -3.30 7.84 16.72
C LYS A 26 -3.32 7.59 15.22
N LEU A 27 -4.50 7.64 14.59
CA LEU A 27 -4.61 7.58 13.12
C LEU A 27 -4.10 8.87 12.45
N HIS A 28 -4.17 10.00 13.15
CA HIS A 28 -3.71 11.30 12.66
C HIS A 28 -2.30 11.64 13.13
N VAL A 29 -1.91 11.16 14.31
CA VAL A 29 -0.58 11.30 14.90
C VAL A 29 -0.06 9.88 15.22
N PRO A 30 0.47 9.16 14.21
CA PRO A 30 0.86 7.75 14.36
C PRO A 30 2.18 7.56 15.12
N ILE A 31 2.85 8.66 15.45
CA ILE A 31 4.13 8.65 16.15
C ILE A 31 3.84 8.81 17.63
N GLN A 32 4.38 7.91 18.45
CA GLN A 32 4.28 8.02 19.89
C GLN A 32 5.52 8.73 20.44
N LEU A 33 5.34 9.87 21.09
CA LEU A 33 6.43 10.68 21.64
C LEU A 33 7.11 9.94 22.80
N SER A 34 8.44 9.80 22.76
CA SER A 34 9.22 9.02 23.74
C SER A 34 10.60 9.65 23.98
N PHE A 35 11.19 9.46 25.16
CA PHE A 35 12.59 9.87 25.41
C PHE A 35 13.61 8.98 24.72
N SER A 36 13.24 7.73 24.45
CA SER A 36 14.12 6.76 23.78
C SER A 36 14.37 7.11 22.30
N GLN A 37 13.50 7.93 21.71
CA GLN A 37 13.57 8.33 20.32
C GLN A 37 13.44 9.85 20.20
N PRO A 38 14.40 10.53 19.58
CA PRO A 38 14.23 11.93 19.14
C PRO A 38 13.22 11.97 17.98
N ASN A 39 11.97 12.07 18.38
CA ASN A 39 10.80 12.10 17.53
C ASN A 39 9.91 13.30 17.83
N TYR A 40 10.45 14.35 18.46
CA TYR A 40 9.66 15.50 18.91
C TYR A 40 9.07 16.28 17.74
N LYS A 41 9.85 16.67 16.71
CA LYS A 41 9.29 17.36 15.53
C LYS A 41 8.44 16.41 14.69
N LYS A 42 8.81 15.13 14.66
CA LYS A 42 8.03 14.08 13.96
C LYS A 42 6.64 13.91 14.57
N TRP A 43 6.51 14.03 15.89
CA TRP A 43 5.23 13.99 16.62
C TRP A 43 4.50 15.35 16.61
N SER A 44 5.18 16.44 16.95
CA SER A 44 4.54 17.74 17.14
C SER A 44 3.99 18.32 15.84
N ARG A 45 4.64 18.06 14.69
CA ARG A 45 4.21 18.56 13.38
C ARG A 45 2.84 18.02 12.93
N PRO A 46 2.58 16.70 12.88
CA PRO A 46 1.24 16.19 12.57
C PRO A 46 0.20 16.60 13.63
N PHE A 47 0.59 16.69 14.91
CA PHE A 47 -0.32 17.16 15.96
C PHE A 47 -0.78 18.61 15.73
N LEU A 48 0.16 19.52 15.43
CA LEU A 48 -0.15 20.92 15.11
C LEU A 48 -1.00 21.06 13.83
N LEU A 49 -0.77 20.19 12.84
CA LEU A 49 -1.61 20.14 11.63
C LEU A 49 -3.03 19.66 11.95
N LEU A 50 -3.19 18.68 12.84
CA LEU A 50 -4.49 18.21 13.30
C LEU A 50 -5.23 19.31 14.07
N ALA A 51 -4.56 19.97 15.02
CA ALA A 51 -5.13 21.09 15.75
C ALA A 51 -5.55 22.22 14.79
N ARG A 52 -4.74 22.52 13.77
CA ARG A 52 -5.09 23.51 12.74
C ARG A 52 -6.29 23.08 11.90
N ARG A 53 -6.39 21.80 11.51
CA ARG A 53 -7.51 21.25 10.74
C ARG A 53 -8.85 21.50 11.43
N PHE A 54 -8.87 21.47 12.76
CA PHE A 54 -10.06 21.71 13.58
C PHE A 54 -10.09 23.11 14.20
N ASN A 55 -9.26 24.06 13.76
CA ASN A 55 -9.17 25.42 14.33
C ASN A 55 -8.88 25.48 15.84
N LEU A 56 -8.26 24.43 16.40
CA LEU A 56 -7.91 24.30 17.82
C LEU A 56 -6.50 24.82 18.16
N GLN A 57 -5.75 25.34 17.20
CA GLN A 57 -4.37 25.80 17.41
C GLN A 57 -4.26 26.85 18.53
N GLY A 58 -5.29 27.68 18.71
CA GLY A 58 -5.34 28.72 19.74
C GLY A 58 -5.45 28.20 21.18
N TYR A 59 -5.88 26.95 21.37
CA TYR A 59 -5.92 26.29 22.69
C TYR A 59 -4.55 25.76 23.09
N LEU A 60 -3.70 25.37 22.13
CA LEU A 60 -2.35 24.86 22.42
C LEU A 60 -1.35 25.97 22.74
N ASN A 61 -1.41 27.11 22.03
CA ASN A 61 -0.53 28.26 22.28
C ASN A 61 -1.05 29.19 23.39
N GLY A 62 -2.25 28.93 23.94
CA GLY A 62 -2.87 29.73 24.98
C GLY A 62 -3.44 31.07 24.52
N SER A 63 -3.62 31.29 23.20
CA SER A 63 -4.21 32.53 22.68
C SER A 63 -5.74 32.56 22.81
N ILE A 64 -6.38 31.40 23.01
CA ILE A 64 -7.82 31.28 23.31
C ILE A 64 -7.95 30.90 24.78
N ALA A 65 -8.49 31.82 25.58
CA ALA A 65 -8.79 31.61 27.00
C ALA A 65 -10.31 31.47 27.21
N PRO A 66 -10.77 30.79 28.28
CA PRO A 66 -12.18 30.70 28.60
C PRO A 66 -12.75 32.10 28.85
N ILE A 67 -13.96 32.36 28.34
CA ILE A 67 -14.61 33.67 28.47
C ILE A 67 -15.13 33.89 29.90
N SER A 68 -15.48 32.80 30.59
CA SER A 68 -15.95 32.76 31.97
C SER A 68 -15.69 31.39 32.59
N ASP A 69 -15.86 31.26 33.90
CA ASP A 69 -15.76 29.97 34.61
C ASP A 69 -16.81 28.94 34.14
N ASP A 70 -17.90 29.39 33.50
CA ASP A 70 -18.96 28.55 32.94
C ASP A 70 -18.83 28.32 31.40
N ASP A 71 -17.64 28.50 30.82
CA ASP A 71 -17.39 28.30 29.38
C ASP A 71 -17.23 26.80 29.03
N ASP A 72 -18.34 26.05 29.11
CA ASP A 72 -18.38 24.59 28.90
C ASP A 72 -17.79 24.16 27.55
N GLU A 73 -18.01 24.94 26.48
CA GLU A 73 -17.49 24.64 25.13
C GLU A 73 -15.95 24.70 25.12
N TRP A 74 -15.36 25.71 25.77
CA TRP A 74 -13.92 25.82 25.90
C TRP A 74 -13.33 24.65 26.69
N PHE A 75 -13.91 24.33 27.86
CA PHE A 75 -13.42 23.25 28.71
C PHE A 75 -13.52 21.87 28.05
N GLN A 76 -14.60 21.62 27.30
CA GLN A 76 -14.76 20.38 26.54
C GLN A 76 -13.71 20.24 25.44
N LEU A 77 -13.41 21.31 24.70
CA LEU A 77 -12.39 21.29 23.65
C LEU A 77 -10.97 21.18 24.20
N ASP A 78 -10.69 21.86 25.31
CA ASP A 78 -9.41 21.73 26.02
C ASP A 78 -9.22 20.29 26.54
N ALA A 79 -10.25 19.67 27.11
CA ALA A 79 -10.21 18.27 27.57
C ALA A 79 -9.98 17.28 26.41
N VAL A 80 -10.58 17.50 25.23
CA VAL A 80 -10.31 16.70 24.03
C VAL A 80 -8.84 16.78 23.63
N LEU A 81 -8.26 17.98 23.60
CA LEU A 81 -6.85 18.16 23.28
C LEU A 81 -5.92 17.53 24.33
N GLN A 82 -6.25 17.64 25.62
CA GLN A 82 -5.52 16.94 26.67
C GLN A 82 -5.54 15.42 26.44
N GLY A 83 -6.71 14.85 26.15
CA GLY A 83 -6.85 13.43 25.82
C GLY A 83 -6.05 13.02 24.59
N TRP A 84 -6.00 13.87 23.55
CA TRP A 84 -5.20 13.64 22.37
C TRP A 84 -3.70 13.67 22.65
N ILE A 85 -3.22 14.61 23.46
CA ILE A 85 -1.80 14.68 23.85
C ILE A 85 -1.43 13.44 24.66
N LEU A 86 -2.17 13.14 25.73
CA LEU A 86 -1.87 12.03 26.63
C LEU A 86 -1.91 10.66 25.93
N SER A 87 -2.76 10.49 24.92
CA SER A 87 -2.83 9.25 24.14
C SER A 87 -1.73 9.09 23.09
N THR A 88 -0.98 10.15 22.76
CA THR A 88 0.09 10.13 21.74
C THR A 88 1.49 10.24 22.33
N ILE A 89 1.62 10.25 23.65
CA ILE A 89 2.90 10.16 24.37
C ILE A 89 3.06 8.76 24.99
N THR A 90 4.28 8.41 25.40
CA THR A 90 4.55 7.19 26.18
C THR A 90 4.28 7.40 27.67
N ASP A 91 4.11 6.30 28.41
CA ASP A 91 3.88 6.35 29.87
C ASP A 91 5.01 7.08 30.61
N GLU A 92 6.26 6.89 30.18
CA GLU A 92 7.45 7.61 30.71
C GLU A 92 7.37 9.14 30.58
N VAL A 93 6.74 9.66 29.52
CA VAL A 93 6.53 11.11 29.33
C VAL A 93 5.29 11.54 30.12
N SER A 94 4.24 10.72 30.11
CA SER A 94 2.98 10.98 30.80
C SER A 94 3.18 11.15 32.32
N ASP A 95 3.94 10.26 32.96
CA ASP A 95 4.19 10.28 34.41
C ASP A 95 4.83 11.60 34.89
N LEU A 96 5.64 12.24 34.04
CA LEU A 96 6.30 13.50 34.36
C LEU A 96 5.39 14.73 34.21
N VAL A 97 4.34 14.64 33.39
CA VAL A 97 3.51 15.79 33.04
C VAL A 97 2.12 15.74 33.68
N ILE A 98 1.55 14.56 33.89
CA ILE A 98 0.14 14.36 34.28
C ILE A 98 -0.23 14.96 35.64
N SER A 99 0.73 15.10 36.55
CA SER A 99 0.52 15.66 37.89
C SER A 99 0.61 17.19 37.96
N SER A 100 1.09 17.84 36.89
CA SER A 100 1.59 19.22 36.95
C SER A 100 0.74 20.26 36.20
N VAL A 101 -0.28 19.85 35.44
CA VAL A 101 -0.98 20.74 34.51
C VAL A 101 -2.47 20.44 34.34
N SER A 102 -3.25 21.51 34.21
CA SER A 102 -4.72 21.47 34.13
C SER A 102 -5.29 21.87 32.76
N THR A 103 -4.45 22.31 31.81
CA THR A 103 -4.89 22.76 30.47
C THR A 103 -4.03 22.17 29.36
N ALA A 104 -4.59 22.06 28.15
CA ALA A 104 -3.85 21.55 26.99
C ALA A 104 -2.66 22.44 26.63
N SER A 105 -2.79 23.77 26.78
CA SER A 105 -1.68 24.70 26.54
C SER A 105 -0.50 24.46 27.48
N ALA A 106 -0.79 24.27 28.77
CA ALA A 106 0.25 24.05 29.76
C ALA A 106 0.91 22.68 29.56
N LEU A 107 0.12 21.64 29.23
CA LEU A 107 0.63 20.32 28.88
C LEU A 107 1.55 20.38 27.65
N TRP A 108 1.13 21.07 26.60
CA TRP A 108 1.94 21.28 25.39
C TRP A 108 3.27 21.98 25.69
N LYS A 109 3.25 23.01 26.55
CA LYS A 109 4.44 23.76 26.95
C LYS A 109 5.41 22.90 27.78
N VAL A 110 4.92 22.16 28.77
CA VAL A 110 5.78 21.30 29.60
C VAL A 110 6.44 20.23 28.74
N ILE A 111 5.70 19.60 27.83
CA ILE A 111 6.27 18.62 26.90
C ILE A 111 7.32 19.26 25.99
N HIS A 112 7.04 20.45 25.44
CA HIS A 112 8.03 21.19 24.66
C HIS A 112 9.32 21.42 25.45
N ASP A 113 9.20 21.94 26.67
CA ASP A 113 10.34 22.29 27.52
C ASP A 113 11.13 21.03 27.92
N LEU A 114 10.45 19.93 28.24
CA LEU A 114 11.05 18.63 28.57
C LEU A 114 11.88 18.07 27.41
N PHE A 115 11.38 18.17 26.17
CA PHE A 115 12.10 17.72 24.98
C PHE A 115 13.12 18.74 24.46
N HIS A 116 13.13 19.98 24.97
CA HIS A 116 14.11 21.03 24.66
C HIS A 116 15.05 21.34 25.83
N ASP A 117 14.93 20.62 26.95
CA ASP A 117 15.79 20.83 28.11
C ASP A 117 17.23 20.41 27.78
N ASN A 118 18.21 21.13 28.28
CA ASN A 118 19.63 20.91 27.95
C ASN A 118 19.92 20.89 26.43
N LYS A 119 19.09 21.53 25.59
CA LYS A 119 19.22 21.45 24.12
C LYS A 119 20.62 21.76 23.59
N HIS A 120 21.33 22.72 24.19
CA HIS A 120 22.68 23.07 23.77
C HIS A 120 23.70 21.96 24.03
N ALA A 121 23.58 21.24 25.15
CA ALA A 121 24.46 20.10 25.47
C ALA A 121 24.17 18.91 24.54
N ARG A 122 22.89 18.62 24.27
CA ARG A 122 22.48 17.57 23.33
C ARG A 122 22.86 17.89 21.89
N ALA A 123 22.68 19.13 21.45
CA ALA A 123 23.14 19.61 20.16
C ALA A 123 24.66 19.41 20.01
N MET A 124 25.45 19.78 21.02
CA MET A 124 26.90 19.54 21.02
C MET A 124 27.26 18.05 20.88
N GLN A 125 26.58 17.17 21.61
CA GLN A 125 26.79 15.73 21.54
C GLN A 125 26.41 15.16 20.16
N PHE A 126 25.25 15.52 19.63
CA PHE A 126 24.80 15.06 18.32
C PHE A 126 25.64 15.64 17.19
N GLU A 127 26.12 16.88 17.29
CA GLU A 127 27.06 17.45 16.33
C GLU A 127 28.39 16.71 16.33
N HIS A 128 28.89 16.34 17.52
CA HIS A 128 30.09 15.52 17.63
C HIS A 128 29.88 14.17 16.96
N GLN A 129 28.80 13.46 17.33
CA GLN A 129 28.43 12.17 16.72
C GLN A 129 28.34 12.30 15.21
N PHE A 130 27.58 13.28 14.71
CA PHE A 130 27.42 13.57 13.28
C PHE A 130 28.77 13.68 12.56
N ARG A 131 29.73 14.44 13.11
CA ARG A 131 31.05 14.66 12.51
C ARG A 131 31.97 13.44 12.61
N THR A 132 31.76 12.56 13.59
CA THR A 132 32.60 11.37 13.83
C THR A 132 32.04 10.08 13.28
N THR A 133 30.77 10.04 12.87
CA THR A 133 30.15 8.84 12.30
C THR A 133 30.84 8.47 10.99
N VAL A 134 31.33 7.23 10.95
CA VAL A 134 31.97 6.61 9.79
C VAL A 134 31.30 5.26 9.51
N LYS A 135 31.31 4.81 8.26
CA LYS A 135 30.68 3.55 7.85
C LYS A 135 31.29 2.33 8.55
N GLY A 136 32.62 2.28 8.72
CA GLY A 136 33.29 1.11 9.28
C GLY A 136 32.84 -0.23 8.66
N SER A 137 32.51 -1.20 9.51
CA SER A 137 31.99 -2.53 9.14
C SER A 137 30.48 -2.59 8.97
N THR A 138 29.72 -1.51 9.22
CA THR A 138 28.25 -1.55 9.10
C THR A 138 27.83 -1.61 7.62
N PRO A 139 26.69 -2.26 7.30
CA PRO A 139 26.11 -2.21 5.96
C PRO A 139 25.90 -0.77 5.48
N MET A 140 26.03 -0.54 4.17
CA MET A 140 25.92 0.82 3.60
C MET A 140 24.56 1.48 3.91
N ALA A 141 23.48 0.70 3.86
CA ALA A 141 22.13 1.16 4.18
C ALA A 141 22.02 1.65 5.63
N THR A 142 22.59 0.89 6.57
CA THR A 142 22.59 1.21 8.00
C THR A 142 23.34 2.51 8.27
N TYR A 143 24.56 2.65 7.72
CA TYR A 143 25.35 3.88 7.86
C TYR A 143 24.60 5.13 7.33
N CYS A 144 24.01 5.04 6.14
CA CYS A 144 23.25 6.16 5.58
C CYS A 144 22.05 6.52 6.48
N GLN A 145 21.36 5.52 7.03
CA GLN A 145 20.22 5.73 7.91
C GLN A 145 20.64 6.33 9.25
N GLU A 146 21.75 5.88 9.84
CA GLU A 146 22.31 6.44 11.08
C GLU A 146 22.63 7.93 10.93
N LEU A 147 23.30 8.33 9.85
CA LEU A 147 23.56 9.75 9.58
C LEU A 147 22.29 10.58 9.40
N ARG A 148 21.27 10.02 8.74
CA ARG A 148 19.98 10.70 8.60
C ARG A 148 19.30 10.88 9.96
N ASN A 149 19.34 9.84 10.79
CA ASN A 149 18.77 9.89 12.12
C ASN A 149 19.44 11.00 12.93
N ILE A 150 20.77 11.04 13.01
CA ILE A 150 21.49 12.09 13.76
C ILE A 150 21.12 13.50 13.24
N ALA A 151 20.97 13.70 11.93
CA ALA A 151 20.53 14.98 11.37
C ALA A 151 19.09 15.35 11.76
N ASP A 152 18.17 14.37 11.78
CA ASP A 152 16.81 14.59 12.29
C ASP A 152 16.84 14.92 13.80
N TRP A 153 17.75 14.32 14.57
CA TRP A 153 17.90 14.55 16.02
C TRP A 153 18.45 15.94 16.32
N LEU A 154 19.35 16.42 15.47
CA LEU A 154 19.86 17.79 15.49
C LEU A 154 18.77 18.80 15.14
N ASP A 155 17.90 18.50 14.17
CA ASP A 155 16.73 19.33 13.91
C ASP A 155 15.81 19.37 15.14
N ASP A 156 15.53 18.24 15.80
CA ASP A 156 14.69 18.18 17.00
C ASP A 156 15.15 19.07 18.17
N VAL A 157 16.43 19.47 18.22
CA VAL A 157 16.98 20.37 19.26
C VAL A 157 17.32 21.78 18.74
N ASP A 158 16.69 22.20 17.64
CA ASP A 158 16.89 23.49 16.95
C ASP A 158 18.31 23.73 16.41
N ALA A 159 19.04 22.66 16.07
CA ALA A 159 20.36 22.73 15.45
C ALA A 159 20.37 22.08 14.05
N PRO A 160 19.52 22.50 13.10
CA PRO A 160 19.34 21.80 11.83
C PRO A 160 20.62 21.76 10.99
N VAL A 161 20.87 20.61 10.39
CA VAL A 161 21.99 20.39 9.45
C VAL A 161 21.51 20.67 8.03
N SER A 162 22.28 21.44 7.26
CA SER A 162 21.94 21.68 5.86
C SER A 162 22.10 20.40 5.03
N GLU A 163 21.32 20.26 3.96
CA GLU A 163 21.45 19.09 3.07
C GLU A 163 22.88 18.95 2.52
N HIS A 164 23.52 20.07 2.22
CA HIS A 164 24.92 20.13 1.81
C HIS A 164 25.87 19.54 2.88
N GLN A 165 25.71 19.91 4.16
CA GLN A 165 26.51 19.35 5.25
C GLN A 165 26.27 17.86 5.44
N LEU A 166 25.02 17.41 5.31
CA LEU A 166 24.64 16.01 5.41
C LEU A 166 25.30 15.15 4.32
N VAL A 167 25.28 15.62 3.07
CA VAL A 167 25.92 14.94 1.94
C VAL A 167 27.44 14.89 2.10
N LEU A 168 28.07 15.99 2.48
CA LEU A 168 29.53 16.02 2.67
C LEU A 168 29.97 15.09 3.81
N GLN A 169 29.22 15.05 4.91
CA GLN A 169 29.54 14.13 6.01
C GLN A 169 29.34 12.66 5.59
N MET A 170 28.29 12.36 4.81
CA MET A 170 28.08 11.03 4.25
C MET A 170 29.26 10.57 3.40
N LEU A 171 29.77 11.43 2.52
CA LEU A 171 30.90 11.10 1.65
C LEU A 171 32.21 10.98 2.45
N ARG A 172 32.41 11.84 3.46
CA ARG A 172 33.59 11.83 4.34
C ARG A 172 33.68 10.59 5.22
N GLY A 173 32.56 10.05 5.69
CA GLY A 173 32.57 8.87 6.58
C GLY A 173 32.76 7.53 5.85
N LEU A 174 32.95 7.52 4.53
CA LEU A 174 33.25 6.31 3.76
C LEU A 174 34.70 5.84 3.96
N PRO A 175 35.01 4.55 3.78
CA PRO A 175 36.39 4.07 3.72
C PRO A 175 37.12 4.54 2.45
N ASP A 176 38.45 4.64 2.48
CA ASP A 176 39.30 5.22 1.43
C ASP A 176 39.00 4.68 0.01
N ASN A 177 38.73 3.38 -0.09
CA ASN A 177 38.42 2.72 -1.35
C ASN A 177 37.06 3.12 -1.96
N LEU A 178 36.10 3.56 -1.14
CA LEU A 178 34.80 4.08 -1.57
C LEU A 178 34.85 5.60 -1.75
N GLN A 179 35.62 6.32 -0.92
CA GLN A 179 35.87 7.75 -1.11
C GLN A 179 36.49 8.03 -2.47
N ALA A 180 37.49 7.25 -2.88
CA ALA A 180 38.11 7.40 -4.20
C ALA A 180 37.09 7.27 -5.35
N GLN A 181 36.17 6.31 -5.25
CA GLN A 181 35.14 6.05 -6.26
C GLN A 181 34.00 7.07 -6.26
N THR A 182 33.75 7.73 -5.13
CA THR A 182 32.66 8.70 -4.95
C THR A 182 33.13 10.15 -4.94
N SER A 183 34.44 10.38 -5.09
CA SER A 183 35.08 11.70 -5.13
C SER A 183 34.43 12.65 -6.15
N PHE A 184 33.98 12.13 -7.29
CA PHE A 184 33.31 12.92 -8.32
C PHE A 184 31.98 13.56 -7.87
N LEU A 185 31.28 12.96 -6.90
CA LEU A 185 30.01 13.48 -6.39
C LEU A 185 30.18 14.81 -5.64
N GLN A 186 31.38 15.07 -5.11
CA GLN A 186 31.72 16.32 -4.42
C GLN A 186 31.89 17.50 -5.39
N PHE A 187 32.06 17.23 -6.69
CA PHE A 187 32.32 18.24 -7.72
C PHE A 187 31.10 18.53 -8.62
N GLN A 188 29.95 17.94 -8.34
CA GLN A 188 28.72 18.21 -9.09
C GLN A 188 28.07 19.53 -8.63
N ASP A 189 27.61 20.33 -9.59
CA ASP A 189 26.89 21.59 -9.35
C ASP A 189 25.57 21.59 -10.15
N PRO A 190 24.39 21.56 -9.48
CA PRO A 190 24.21 21.57 -8.02
C PRO A 190 24.64 20.25 -7.36
N LEU A 191 25.03 20.32 -6.07
CA LEU A 191 25.39 19.14 -5.28
C LEU A 191 24.19 18.16 -5.22
N PRO A 192 24.41 16.84 -5.36
CA PRO A 192 23.33 15.87 -5.34
C PRO A 192 22.64 15.81 -3.98
N SER A 193 21.35 15.50 -3.98
CA SER A 193 20.57 15.36 -2.75
C SER A 193 21.04 14.16 -1.92
N PHE A 194 20.73 14.16 -0.62
CA PHE A 194 21.04 13.04 0.27
C PHE A 194 20.53 11.70 -0.28
N LEU A 195 19.33 11.68 -0.87
CA LEU A 195 18.72 10.49 -1.44
C LEU A 195 19.41 10.01 -2.71
N GLN A 196 19.89 10.94 -3.56
CA GLN A 196 20.67 10.62 -4.75
C GLN A 196 22.01 9.98 -4.38
N VAL A 197 22.73 10.58 -3.41
CA VAL A 197 24.02 10.04 -2.95
C VAL A 197 23.85 8.69 -2.26
N ARG A 198 22.87 8.55 -1.36
CA ARG A 198 22.53 7.25 -0.74
C ARG A 198 22.27 6.16 -1.80
N SER A 199 21.50 6.47 -2.83
CA SER A 199 21.16 5.51 -3.88
C SER A 199 22.40 5.08 -4.68
N ALA A 200 23.29 6.03 -5.01
CA ALA A 200 24.55 5.74 -5.68
C ALA A 200 25.47 4.84 -4.82
N LEU A 201 25.55 5.11 -3.51
CA LEU A 201 26.35 4.32 -2.59
C LEU A 201 25.83 2.88 -2.42
N LEU A 202 24.51 2.69 -2.35
CA LEU A 202 23.91 1.36 -2.28
C LEU A 202 24.14 0.55 -3.56
N LEU A 203 24.10 1.20 -4.72
CA LEU A 203 24.43 0.57 -6.00
C LEU A 203 25.90 0.10 -6.04
N LEU A 204 26.82 0.95 -5.59
CA LEU A 204 28.25 0.63 -5.50
C LEU A 204 28.53 -0.52 -4.52
N ASP A 205 27.82 -0.57 -3.40
CA ASP A 205 27.95 -1.66 -2.41
C ASP A 205 27.48 -3.00 -2.99
N ARG A 206 26.36 -3.01 -3.72
CA ARG A 206 25.81 -4.19 -4.40
C ARG A 206 26.69 -4.69 -5.55
N GLN A 207 27.40 -3.80 -6.24
CA GLN A 207 28.37 -4.18 -7.26
C GLN A 207 29.64 -4.83 -6.67
N ARG A 208 29.88 -4.64 -5.37
CA ARG A 208 31.05 -5.19 -4.66
C ARG A 208 30.79 -6.49 -3.90
N THR A 209 29.54 -6.84 -3.62
CA THR A 209 29.20 -8.19 -3.15
C THR A 209 29.48 -9.21 -4.26
N PRO A 210 30.45 -10.12 -4.10
CA PRO A 210 30.65 -11.20 -5.06
C PRO A 210 29.40 -12.08 -5.06
N LEU A 211 28.94 -12.48 -6.25
CA LEU A 211 28.04 -13.61 -6.42
C LEU A 211 28.56 -14.78 -5.55
N GLY A 212 27.75 -15.21 -4.59
CA GLY A 212 28.10 -16.32 -3.71
C GLY A 212 28.39 -17.59 -4.52
N SER A 213 29.67 -17.97 -4.53
CA SER A 213 30.14 -19.34 -4.36
C SER A 213 29.43 -20.44 -5.17
N THR A 214 29.63 -20.45 -6.48
CA THR A 214 29.73 -21.74 -7.18
C THR A 214 31.07 -22.35 -6.81
N SER A 215 31.00 -23.56 -6.26
CA SER A 215 32.13 -24.44 -5.95
C SER A 215 33.19 -24.39 -7.04
N SER A 216 34.44 -24.21 -6.59
CA SER A 216 35.65 -24.39 -7.38
C SER A 216 35.64 -25.73 -8.11
N THR A 217 35.18 -25.75 -9.36
CA THR A 217 35.51 -26.80 -10.33
C THR A 217 36.69 -26.32 -11.15
N THR A 218 37.85 -26.85 -10.80
CA THR A 218 39.06 -26.94 -11.60
C THR A 218 38.71 -27.35 -13.05
N LEU A 219 38.88 -26.45 -14.02
CA LEU A 219 38.98 -26.82 -15.44
C LEU A 219 39.98 -25.91 -16.16
N LEU A 220 40.94 -26.57 -16.81
CA LEU A 220 42.05 -26.01 -17.57
C LEU A 220 41.63 -24.99 -18.62
N ALA A 221 42.43 -23.93 -18.74
CA ALA A 221 42.45 -23.07 -19.92
C ALA A 221 43.11 -23.80 -21.11
N GLY A 222 42.41 -23.78 -22.26
CA GLY A 222 42.92 -24.20 -23.56
C GLY A 222 42.09 -23.60 -24.69
N HIS A 223 42.16 -22.27 -24.87
CA HIS A 223 42.01 -21.67 -26.21
C HIS A 223 43.29 -22.02 -26.99
N GLY A 224 43.31 -22.32 -28.27
CA GLY A 224 42.35 -22.10 -29.35
C GLY A 224 43.17 -21.99 -30.63
N GLY A 225 42.64 -22.50 -31.74
CA GLY A 225 43.27 -22.43 -33.07
C GLY A 225 42.66 -23.48 -33.98
N SER A 226 41.45 -23.29 -34.50
CA SER A 226 41.19 -22.60 -35.78
C SER A 226 42.24 -22.92 -36.85
N SER A 227 41.94 -23.87 -37.73
CA SER A 227 41.26 -23.58 -39.00
C SER A 227 41.11 -24.86 -39.83
N HIS A 228 39.86 -25.26 -40.07
CA HIS A 228 39.50 -26.07 -41.23
C HIS A 228 39.51 -25.18 -42.47
N ALA A 229 40.29 -25.54 -43.49
CA ALA A 229 40.10 -25.10 -44.85
C ALA A 229 40.37 -26.26 -45.81
N GLY A 230 39.43 -26.49 -46.73
CA GLY A 230 39.45 -27.51 -47.79
C GLY A 230 38.31 -28.51 -47.57
N GLY A 231 37.20 -28.44 -48.30
CA GLY A 231 37.15 -28.40 -49.76
C GLY A 231 36.78 -29.79 -50.26
N GLN A 232 35.47 -30.01 -50.40
CA GLN A 232 34.77 -30.90 -51.33
C GLN A 232 35.26 -32.34 -51.63
N HIS A 233 34.27 -33.24 -51.49
CA HIS A 233 34.09 -34.59 -52.06
C HIS A 233 34.70 -35.81 -51.34
N GLY A 234 33.84 -36.52 -50.59
CA GLY A 234 33.57 -37.96 -50.76
C GLY A 234 34.57 -39.00 -50.22
N GLY A 235 34.14 -39.74 -49.19
CA GLY A 235 34.47 -41.17 -49.01
C GLY A 235 35.86 -41.54 -48.44
N PRO A 236 36.04 -42.77 -47.90
CA PRO A 236 36.83 -42.98 -46.68
C PRO A 236 38.19 -43.69 -46.87
N GLY A 237 39.10 -43.50 -45.89
CA GLY A 237 40.03 -44.54 -45.46
C GLY A 237 41.50 -44.16 -45.22
N GLY A 238 42.01 -44.44 -44.01
CA GLY A 238 43.25 -45.22 -43.81
C GLY A 238 44.62 -44.55 -43.69
N ARG A 239 45.13 -44.51 -42.44
CA ARG A 239 46.50 -44.86 -41.94
C ARG A 239 47.77 -44.37 -42.68
N GLY A 240 48.71 -43.77 -41.93
CA GLY A 240 50.17 -44.02 -42.14
C GLY A 240 51.17 -42.89 -41.88
N SER A 241 51.73 -42.89 -40.66
CA SER A 241 53.08 -42.50 -40.16
C SER A 241 54.17 -41.82 -41.03
N SER A 242 54.87 -40.87 -40.37
CA SER A 242 56.34 -40.60 -40.37
C SER A 242 56.98 -39.99 -41.64
N HIS A 243 58.07 -39.20 -41.62
CA HIS A 243 58.96 -38.57 -40.64
C HIS A 243 59.93 -37.63 -41.42
N GLY A 244 60.56 -36.68 -40.73
CA GLY A 244 61.84 -36.06 -41.14
C GLY A 244 61.73 -34.56 -41.47
N GLY A 245 62.54 -33.65 -40.93
CA GLY A 245 63.70 -33.77 -40.04
C GLY A 245 64.14 -32.37 -39.56
N ASN A 246 64.73 -32.32 -38.36
CA ASN A 246 66.10 -31.86 -38.06
C ASN A 246 66.26 -30.32 -38.07
N SER A 247 66.68 -29.61 -37.03
CA SER A 247 67.80 -29.72 -36.07
C SER A 247 67.69 -28.49 -35.13
N GLY A 248 68.26 -28.33 -33.93
CA GLY A 248 69.10 -29.11 -33.05
C GLY A 248 69.42 -28.28 -31.79
N GLY A 249 69.72 -28.96 -30.68
CA GLY A 249 70.45 -28.48 -29.48
C GLY A 249 69.77 -27.39 -28.61
N GLY A 250 69.60 -27.48 -27.29
CA GLY A 250 70.16 -28.37 -26.28
C GLY A 250 70.45 -27.54 -25.01
N GLY A 251 69.82 -27.91 -23.88
CA GLY A 251 70.50 -27.87 -22.57
C GLY A 251 70.14 -26.81 -21.50
N GLN A 252 69.52 -27.32 -20.41
CA GLN A 252 69.94 -27.20 -18.99
C GLN A 252 69.47 -26.01 -18.09
N PHE A 253 68.57 -26.37 -17.16
CA PHE A 253 68.68 -26.36 -15.68
C PHE A 253 68.97 -25.12 -14.79
N PHE A 254 68.06 -24.97 -13.80
CA PHE A 254 68.16 -24.59 -12.35
C PHE A 254 68.72 -23.24 -11.84
N GLY A 255 68.06 -22.75 -10.76
CA GLY A 255 68.63 -21.94 -9.67
C GLY A 255 68.02 -20.54 -9.53
N SER A 256 67.11 -20.26 -8.58
CA SER A 256 67.28 -20.02 -7.13
C SER A 256 68.10 -18.77 -6.74
N SER A 257 67.36 -17.80 -6.20
CA SER A 257 67.56 -17.12 -4.89
C SER A 257 68.39 -15.84 -4.71
N TYR A 258 67.79 -15.01 -3.84
CA TYR A 258 68.28 -13.93 -2.97
C TYR A 258 68.90 -12.65 -3.55
N GLY A 259 68.29 -11.53 -3.15
CA GLY A 259 68.97 -10.65 -2.19
C GLY A 259 69.38 -9.26 -2.69
N ASP A 260 68.61 -8.27 -2.25
CA ASP A 260 69.06 -7.02 -1.61
C ASP A 260 69.83 -5.95 -2.44
N GLY A 261 69.65 -4.69 -2.05
CA GLY A 261 70.68 -3.67 -2.24
C GLY A 261 70.38 -2.48 -3.14
N SER A 262 69.47 -1.63 -2.69
CA SER A 262 69.66 -0.17 -2.53
C SER A 262 70.52 0.65 -3.53
N SER A 263 69.82 1.62 -4.16
CA SER A 263 70.11 3.07 -4.13
C SER A 263 71.06 3.73 -5.14
N SER A 264 70.61 4.95 -5.52
CA SER A 264 71.31 6.06 -6.19
C SER A 264 71.57 5.88 -7.68
N GLY A 265 71.32 6.85 -8.56
CA GLY A 265 70.86 8.22 -8.40
C GLY A 265 71.23 9.00 -9.66
N GLN A 266 70.45 10.04 -9.98
CA GLN A 266 70.83 11.19 -10.83
C GLN A 266 71.05 10.89 -12.34
N ARG A 267 70.78 11.76 -13.31
CA ARG A 267 70.34 13.16 -13.39
C ARG A 267 70.01 13.47 -14.87
N GLY A 268 69.09 14.42 -15.07
CA GLY A 268 69.04 15.34 -16.22
C GLY A 268 68.43 14.78 -17.51
N GLY A 269 67.65 15.50 -18.30
CA GLY A 269 67.25 16.90 -18.26
C GLY A 269 66.48 17.24 -19.55
N PHE A 270 65.40 18.01 -19.37
CA PHE A 270 64.73 18.98 -20.26
C PHE A 270 64.67 18.80 -21.80
N GLY A 271 63.43 18.84 -22.33
CA GLY A 271 63.12 19.23 -23.70
C GLY A 271 61.61 19.29 -23.98
N ARG A 272 61.09 20.47 -24.33
CA ARG A 272 59.67 20.86 -24.40
C ARG A 272 58.93 20.40 -25.68
N GLY A 273 57.71 19.86 -25.47
CA GLY A 273 56.41 20.19 -26.08
C GLY A 273 56.25 20.56 -27.56
N GLN A 274 55.50 19.71 -28.28
CA GLN A 274 54.51 19.95 -29.36
C GLN A 274 53.87 18.58 -29.62
N GLY A 275 52.58 18.33 -29.90
CA GLY A 275 51.39 19.11 -30.15
C GLY A 275 50.40 18.19 -30.89
N ARG A 276 49.13 18.20 -30.48
CA ARG A 276 47.91 17.79 -31.24
C ARG A 276 47.77 16.31 -31.66
N GLY A 277 46.95 15.58 -30.89
CA GLY A 277 46.31 14.33 -31.30
C GLY A 277 44.83 14.52 -31.62
N ASN A 278 44.47 14.16 -32.84
CA ASN A 278 43.11 14.05 -33.39
C ASN A 278 42.49 12.71 -32.93
N GLY A 279 41.17 12.63 -32.68
CA GLY A 279 40.56 11.38 -32.21
C GLY A 279 39.05 11.37 -32.12
N ASN A 280 38.42 10.90 -33.20
CA ASN A 280 37.05 10.39 -33.31
C ASN A 280 36.52 9.71 -32.03
N ARG A 281 35.31 10.07 -31.60
CA ARG A 281 34.45 9.22 -30.76
C ARG A 281 33.20 8.82 -31.53
N GLY A 282 33.22 7.60 -32.05
CA GLY A 282 32.02 6.84 -32.41
C GLY A 282 31.28 6.43 -31.14
N ARG A 283 29.99 6.73 -31.11
CA ARG A 283 29.05 6.50 -30.01
C ARG A 283 28.28 5.22 -30.31
N VAL A 284 28.42 4.20 -29.48
CA VAL A 284 27.52 3.04 -29.43
C VAL A 284 26.53 3.31 -28.29
N ILE A 285 25.24 3.43 -28.65
CA ILE A 285 24.12 3.57 -27.72
C ILE A 285 23.47 2.19 -27.60
N LEU A 286 23.43 1.67 -26.38
CA LEU A 286 22.56 0.56 -25.98
C LEU A 286 21.44 1.17 -25.13
N THR A 287 20.23 1.03 -25.63
CA THR A 287 18.97 1.48 -25.03
C THR A 287 18.35 0.32 -24.26
N THR A 288 18.02 0.50 -22.98
CA THR A 288 16.77 -0.05 -22.42
C THR A 288 16.29 0.84 -21.27
N CYS A 289 15.05 1.28 -21.41
CA CYS A 289 14.29 2.23 -20.58
C CYS A 289 13.78 1.61 -19.26
N PHE A 290 13.43 2.45 -18.29
CA PHE A 290 12.05 2.57 -17.78
C PHE A 290 11.87 3.82 -16.88
N LEU A 291 10.80 4.58 -17.20
CA LEU A 291 9.99 5.54 -16.42
C LEU A 291 10.56 6.91 -15.98
N THR A 292 10.30 7.90 -16.84
CA THR A 292 9.90 9.26 -16.46
C THR A 292 8.68 9.66 -17.30
N PHE A 293 7.58 10.06 -16.66
CA PHE A 293 6.54 10.87 -17.30
C PHE A 293 6.10 11.95 -16.31
N PHE A 294 6.64 13.16 -16.50
CA PHE A 294 5.96 14.43 -16.31
C PHE A 294 6.57 15.41 -17.33
N ASP A 295 5.72 16.28 -17.87
CA ASP A 295 5.97 17.39 -18.79
C ASP A 295 6.27 17.09 -20.27
N ALA A 296 5.22 17.18 -21.07
CA ALA A 296 5.31 17.50 -22.49
C ALA A 296 4.98 18.99 -22.67
N ASN A 297 5.99 19.81 -22.96
CA ASN A 297 5.79 21.07 -23.66
C ASN A 297 6.47 21.01 -25.02
N VAL A 298 5.64 21.32 -26.01
CA VAL A 298 5.87 21.42 -27.44
C VAL A 298 7.10 22.29 -27.74
N HIS A 299 7.99 21.88 -28.67
CA HIS A 299 8.51 22.71 -29.79
C HIS A 299 9.57 21.96 -30.62
N GLY A 300 9.25 21.75 -31.90
CA GLY A 300 10.15 21.68 -33.06
C GLY A 300 9.36 22.32 -34.22
N GLU A 301 9.91 23.04 -35.17
CA GLU A 301 11.27 23.07 -35.71
C GLU A 301 11.43 24.38 -36.54
N ILE A 302 12.68 24.84 -36.67
CA ILE A 302 13.19 26.02 -37.39
C ILE A 302 13.53 25.53 -38.83
N ASP A 303 13.37 26.23 -39.96
CA ASP A 303 14.06 27.44 -40.41
C ASP A 303 13.69 27.76 -41.89
N HIS A 304 13.57 29.04 -42.28
CA HIS A 304 14.48 29.70 -43.23
C HIS A 304 13.95 30.98 -43.90
N ARG A 305 14.84 31.99 -43.87
CA ARG A 305 15.15 33.05 -44.86
C ARG A 305 14.36 34.37 -44.88
N HIS A 306 15.13 35.38 -44.42
CA HIS A 306 15.51 36.63 -45.11
C HIS A 306 14.71 37.94 -44.92
N LYS A 307 15.44 38.88 -44.29
CA LYS A 307 15.66 40.30 -44.60
C LYS A 307 14.62 41.35 -44.18
N ASN A 308 15.08 42.19 -43.24
CA ASN A 308 15.00 43.66 -43.15
C ASN A 308 13.71 44.35 -43.65
N HIS A 309 12.98 45.01 -42.75
CA HIS A 309 13.00 46.48 -42.63
C HIS A 309 12.08 46.97 -41.51
N THR A 310 12.63 47.84 -40.66
CA THR A 310 11.90 48.68 -39.71
C THR A 310 11.05 49.72 -40.44
N SER A 311 9.76 49.84 -40.09
CA SER A 311 8.98 51.06 -40.29
C SER A 311 7.78 51.12 -39.34
N HIS A 312 7.80 52.12 -38.46
CA HIS A 312 6.67 52.57 -37.67
C HIS A 312 5.46 52.92 -38.56
N LYS A 313 4.28 52.41 -38.20
CA LYS A 313 2.99 53.04 -38.53
C LYS A 313 2.10 53.09 -37.30
N LYS A 314 1.75 54.31 -36.89
CA LYS A 314 0.77 54.65 -35.86
C LYS A 314 -0.62 54.15 -36.27
N SER A 315 -1.28 53.37 -35.42
CA SER A 315 -2.71 53.05 -35.52
C SER A 315 -3.53 53.90 -34.54
N LYS A 316 -4.74 54.27 -34.99
CA LYS A 316 -5.73 55.15 -34.34
C LYS A 316 -6.29 54.56 -33.03
N PRO A 317 -6.84 55.39 -32.13
CA PRO A 317 -7.40 54.90 -30.86
C PRO A 317 -8.71 54.14 -31.09
N LEU A 318 -8.84 52.99 -30.44
CA LEU A 318 -10.10 52.24 -30.32
C LEU A 318 -11.04 52.95 -29.33
N ALA A 319 -12.34 52.95 -29.66
CA ALA A 319 -13.42 53.45 -28.79
C ALA A 319 -13.50 52.64 -27.47
N PRO A 320 -14.02 53.23 -26.39
CA PRO A 320 -14.11 52.54 -25.11
C PRO A 320 -15.10 51.36 -25.19
N LEU A 321 -14.63 50.20 -24.74
CA LEU A 321 -15.44 49.00 -24.56
C LEU A 321 -16.59 49.29 -23.60
N SER A 322 -17.80 48.93 -24.02
CA SER A 322 -18.98 48.81 -23.15
C SER A 322 -18.67 47.91 -21.96
N PRO A 323 -19.28 48.16 -20.77
CA PRO A 323 -18.96 47.38 -19.58
C PRO A 323 -19.26 45.90 -19.83
N GLU A 324 -18.26 45.05 -19.65
CA GLU A 324 -18.46 43.61 -19.54
C GLU A 324 -19.57 43.37 -18.52
N SER A 325 -20.62 42.69 -18.96
CA SER A 325 -21.64 42.15 -18.07
C SER A 325 -20.94 41.34 -16.99
N VAL A 326 -21.01 41.79 -15.74
CA VAL A 326 -20.66 40.99 -14.58
C VAL A 326 -21.53 39.74 -14.64
N ILE A 327 -20.97 38.63 -15.10
CA ILE A 327 -21.66 37.33 -15.09
C ILE A 327 -21.78 36.99 -13.61
N ALA A 328 -22.99 37.10 -13.06
CA ALA A 328 -23.29 36.63 -11.71
C ALA A 328 -22.75 35.19 -11.57
N ALA A 329 -21.94 34.96 -10.54
CA ALA A 329 -21.40 33.64 -10.26
C ALA A 329 -22.57 32.67 -10.07
N SER A 330 -22.68 31.66 -10.94
CA SER A 330 -23.70 30.61 -10.78
C SER A 330 -23.55 29.96 -9.41
N PRO A 331 -24.65 29.64 -8.72
CA PRO A 331 -24.59 28.93 -7.45
C PRO A 331 -23.79 27.63 -7.62
N ARG A 332 -22.96 27.32 -6.62
CA ARG A 332 -22.13 26.09 -6.60
C ARG A 332 -22.72 25.01 -5.70
N VAL A 333 -23.72 25.37 -4.89
CA VAL A 333 -24.45 24.50 -3.99
C VAL A 333 -25.93 24.65 -4.31
N TYR A 334 -26.59 23.53 -4.52
CA TYR A 334 -28.00 23.45 -4.92
C TYR A 334 -28.74 22.67 -3.82
N HIS A 335 -29.50 23.41 -3.02
CA HIS A 335 -30.23 22.92 -1.85
C HIS A 335 -31.54 22.28 -2.27
N VAL A 336 -31.69 20.96 -2.11
CA VAL A 336 -32.87 20.23 -2.60
C VAL A 336 -34.16 20.75 -1.96
N ALA A 337 -34.14 21.14 -0.68
CA ALA A 337 -35.30 21.68 0.02
C ALA A 337 -35.87 22.96 -0.62
N SER A 338 -35.09 23.68 -1.44
CA SER A 338 -35.54 24.90 -2.12
C SER A 338 -36.34 24.66 -3.40
N TYR A 339 -36.38 23.42 -3.89
CA TYR A 339 -37.10 23.07 -5.12
C TYR A 339 -38.55 22.71 -4.80
N GLY A 340 -39.50 23.36 -5.48
CA GLY A 340 -40.92 23.05 -5.31
C GLY A 340 -41.21 21.57 -5.52
N GLY A 341 -41.99 20.93 -4.63
CA GLY A 341 -42.23 19.49 -4.65
C GLY A 341 -41.16 18.64 -3.97
N ALA A 342 -40.08 19.22 -3.44
CA ALA A 342 -39.23 18.54 -2.49
C ALA A 342 -39.96 18.45 -1.14
N ASP A 343 -39.94 17.25 -0.55
CA ASP A 343 -40.49 16.99 0.77
C ASP A 343 -39.39 16.39 1.66
N PRO A 344 -38.72 17.21 2.49
CA PRO A 344 -37.64 16.75 3.37
C PRO A 344 -38.14 15.93 4.57
N THR A 345 -39.47 15.74 4.73
CA THR A 345 -40.04 14.92 5.80
C THR A 345 -40.15 13.44 5.40
N GLY A 346 -39.98 13.11 4.12
CA GLY A 346 -40.03 11.74 3.61
C GLY A 346 -41.46 11.19 3.51
N VAL A 347 -42.47 12.05 3.43
CA VAL A 347 -43.87 11.64 3.26
C VAL A 347 -44.23 11.54 1.78
N ASN A 348 -43.85 12.55 0.99
CA ASN A 348 -44.17 12.64 -0.43
C ASN A 348 -42.94 12.37 -1.32
N ASP A 349 -43.21 11.92 -2.54
CA ASP A 349 -42.17 11.69 -3.55
C ASP A 349 -41.48 13.00 -3.97
N SER A 350 -40.16 13.01 -3.83
CA SER A 350 -39.28 14.15 -4.14
C SER A 350 -38.40 13.93 -5.37
N THR A 351 -38.61 12.83 -6.12
CA THR A 351 -37.79 12.43 -7.28
C THR A 351 -37.60 13.58 -8.27
N GLU A 352 -38.69 14.21 -8.71
CA GLU A 352 -38.64 15.27 -9.72
C GLU A 352 -38.02 16.56 -9.18
N ALA A 353 -38.14 16.83 -7.87
CA ALA A 353 -37.48 17.98 -7.25
C ALA A 353 -35.95 17.78 -7.18
N ILE A 354 -35.49 16.59 -6.79
CA ILE A 354 -34.06 16.25 -6.78
C ILE A 354 -33.49 16.25 -8.20
N ARG A 355 -34.22 15.72 -9.18
CA ARG A 355 -33.80 15.76 -10.60
C ARG A 355 -33.68 17.18 -11.13
N ARG A 356 -34.57 18.10 -10.73
CA ARG A 356 -34.42 19.53 -11.07
C ARG A 356 -33.17 20.12 -10.44
N ALA A 357 -32.91 19.83 -9.16
CA ALA A 357 -31.69 20.30 -8.49
C ALA A 357 -30.42 19.80 -9.18
N ILE A 358 -30.37 18.51 -9.52
CA ILE A 358 -29.29 17.92 -10.32
C ILE A 358 -29.21 18.60 -11.71
N GLY A 359 -30.34 18.78 -12.39
CA GLY A 359 -30.40 19.40 -13.71
C GLY A 359 -29.84 20.82 -13.74
N GLU A 360 -30.18 21.65 -12.76
CA GLU A 360 -29.62 23.00 -12.63
C GLU A 360 -28.14 22.99 -12.23
N ALA A 361 -27.74 22.06 -11.35
CA ALA A 361 -26.35 21.85 -10.98
C ALA A 361 -25.46 21.51 -12.17
N LEU A 362 -25.97 20.74 -13.13
CA LEU A 362 -25.27 20.36 -14.36
C LEU A 362 -25.13 21.51 -15.37
N GLN A 363 -25.85 22.62 -15.20
CA GLN A 363 -25.69 23.83 -16.04
C GLN A 363 -24.48 24.69 -15.63
N ALA A 364 -23.85 24.38 -14.49
CA ALA A 364 -22.66 25.09 -14.04
C ALA A 364 -21.57 25.05 -15.11
N ARG A 365 -21.01 26.23 -15.42
CA ARG A 365 -20.03 26.37 -16.50
C ARG A 365 -18.65 25.90 -16.04
N GLY A 366 -18.27 24.71 -16.48
CA GLY A 366 -16.88 24.27 -16.59
C GLY A 366 -16.33 24.53 -17.98
N ARG A 367 -15.20 25.24 -18.10
CA ARG A 367 -14.50 25.44 -19.40
C ARG A 367 -13.48 24.35 -19.70
N GLU A 368 -13.20 23.50 -18.72
CA GLU A 368 -12.17 22.47 -18.78
C GLU A 368 -12.80 21.08 -18.71
N PHE A 369 -12.08 20.10 -19.25
CA PHE A 369 -12.41 18.69 -19.18
C PHE A 369 -11.44 18.01 -18.22
N LEU A 370 -11.94 17.08 -17.40
CA LEU A 370 -11.09 16.27 -16.53
C LEU A 370 -10.44 15.11 -17.33
N TYR A 371 -11.24 14.49 -18.19
CA TYR A 371 -10.85 13.49 -19.17
C TYR A 371 -11.61 13.74 -20.47
N THR A 372 -11.22 13.06 -21.55
CA THR A 372 -11.83 13.19 -22.87
C THR A 372 -13.37 13.13 -22.78
N ARG A 373 -14.03 14.26 -23.09
CA ARG A 373 -15.50 14.44 -23.06
C ARG A 373 -16.16 14.34 -21.67
N ILE A 374 -15.41 14.37 -20.57
CA ILE A 374 -15.93 14.53 -19.21
C ILE A 374 -15.70 15.96 -18.71
N ARG A 375 -16.77 16.72 -18.55
CA ARG A 375 -16.73 18.13 -18.15
C ARG A 375 -16.36 18.28 -16.67
N ASN A 376 -15.43 19.19 -16.38
CA ASN A 376 -15.13 19.60 -15.01
C ASN A 376 -16.17 20.61 -14.53
N LEU A 377 -17.15 20.20 -13.73
CA LEU A 377 -18.17 21.12 -13.23
C LEU A 377 -17.67 22.05 -12.12
N GLY A 378 -16.43 21.90 -11.65
CA GLY A 378 -15.82 22.80 -10.66
C GLY A 378 -16.31 22.58 -9.23
N GLY A 379 -16.69 21.34 -8.88
CA GLY A 379 -17.03 20.95 -7.51
C GLY A 379 -18.44 21.33 -7.10
N VAL A 380 -19.36 21.31 -8.06
CA VAL A 380 -20.78 21.59 -7.81
C VAL A 380 -21.37 20.54 -6.88
N ARG A 381 -22.26 20.99 -5.98
CA ARG A 381 -22.86 20.15 -4.95
C ARG A 381 -24.37 20.22 -4.98
N VAL A 382 -25.00 19.06 -4.89
CA VAL A 382 -26.41 18.90 -4.54
C VAL A 382 -26.46 18.54 -3.06
N ASP A 383 -27.01 19.44 -2.27
CA ASP A 383 -27.13 19.29 -0.82
C ASP A 383 -28.55 18.85 -0.47
N LEU A 384 -28.65 17.77 0.31
CA LEU A 384 -29.92 17.27 0.81
C LEU A 384 -30.33 17.93 2.15
N ASP A 385 -29.54 18.87 2.69
CA ASP A 385 -29.89 19.70 3.85
C ASP A 385 -30.28 18.90 5.12
N GLY A 386 -29.79 17.67 5.25
CA GLY A 386 -30.16 16.72 6.31
C GLY A 386 -31.58 16.15 6.17
N GLY A 387 -32.30 16.47 5.09
CA GLY A 387 -33.67 16.02 4.84
C GLY A 387 -33.79 14.53 4.56
N VAL A 388 -35.00 14.00 4.74
CA VAL A 388 -35.39 12.66 4.34
C VAL A 388 -36.26 12.78 3.09
N TYR A 389 -35.81 12.22 1.97
CA TYR A 389 -36.53 12.31 0.71
C TYR A 389 -36.91 10.93 0.21
N VAL A 390 -38.20 10.72 -0.05
CA VAL A 390 -38.68 9.53 -0.75
C VAL A 390 -38.48 9.72 -2.25
N VAL A 391 -37.97 8.71 -2.94
CA VAL A 391 -37.82 8.67 -4.39
C VAL A 391 -38.51 7.43 -4.97
N SER A 392 -39.28 7.61 -6.03
CA SER A 392 -39.94 6.52 -6.75
C SER A 392 -39.17 6.02 -7.96
N GLN A 393 -38.11 6.73 -8.39
CA GLN A 393 -37.28 6.35 -9.52
C GLN A 393 -35.79 6.59 -9.26
N PRO A 394 -34.89 5.87 -9.95
CA PRO A 394 -33.45 6.11 -9.88
C PRO A 394 -33.07 7.58 -10.16
N LEU A 395 -32.11 8.07 -9.37
CA LEU A 395 -31.43 9.34 -9.61
C LEU A 395 -30.22 9.09 -10.51
N GLN A 396 -30.19 9.74 -11.67
CA GLN A 396 -29.16 9.55 -12.69
C GLN A 396 -28.41 10.84 -12.97
N LEU A 397 -27.13 10.72 -13.33
CA LEU A 397 -26.35 11.80 -13.91
C LEU A 397 -26.14 11.53 -15.40
N PRO A 398 -26.12 12.57 -16.26
CA PRO A 398 -25.81 12.36 -17.67
C PRO A 398 -24.33 12.03 -17.87
N PRO A 399 -23.98 11.15 -18.83
CA PRO A 399 -22.59 10.86 -19.17
C PRO A 399 -21.82 12.12 -19.56
N GLY A 400 -20.51 12.12 -19.30
CA GLY A 400 -19.65 13.29 -19.45
C GLY A 400 -19.70 14.24 -18.26
N THR A 401 -20.20 13.78 -17.11
CA THR A 401 -20.25 14.56 -15.86
C THR A 401 -19.04 14.27 -15.00
N GLY A 402 -18.36 15.32 -14.51
CA GLY A 402 -17.30 15.17 -13.53
C GLY A 402 -17.14 16.35 -12.58
N ASN A 403 -16.40 16.12 -11.49
CA ASN A 403 -16.24 17.05 -10.36
C ASN A 403 -17.61 17.50 -9.78
N PHE A 404 -18.41 16.52 -9.34
CA PHE A 404 -19.79 16.67 -8.87
C PHE A 404 -20.00 15.95 -7.54
N VAL A 405 -20.80 16.51 -6.63
CA VAL A 405 -21.04 15.95 -5.30
C VAL A 405 -22.53 15.88 -4.99
N ILE A 406 -23.01 14.76 -4.42
CA ILE A 406 -24.29 14.67 -3.71
C ILE A 406 -24.01 14.34 -2.25
N HIS A 407 -24.56 15.12 -1.32
CA HIS A 407 -24.29 14.89 0.10
C HIS A 407 -25.38 15.32 1.07
N GLY A 408 -25.26 14.82 2.32
CA GLY A 408 -25.88 15.40 3.51
C GLY A 408 -27.38 15.17 3.65
N GLY A 409 -27.84 13.91 3.75
CA GLY A 409 -29.25 13.60 3.97
C GLY A 409 -29.62 12.14 3.74
N THR A 410 -30.92 11.86 3.66
CA THR A 410 -31.46 10.50 3.47
C THR A 410 -32.22 10.39 2.16
N LEU A 411 -31.94 9.34 1.39
CA LEU A 411 -32.75 8.91 0.25
C LEU A 411 -33.42 7.58 0.56
N LYS A 412 -34.74 7.54 0.45
CA LYS A 412 -35.54 6.33 0.69
C LYS A 412 -36.30 5.93 -0.57
N ALA A 413 -36.21 4.69 -0.99
CA ALA A 413 -37.05 4.16 -2.06
C ALA A 413 -38.53 4.15 -1.61
N SER A 414 -39.44 4.59 -2.47
CA SER A 414 -40.88 4.44 -2.26
C SER A 414 -41.30 2.96 -2.36
N ASP A 415 -42.53 2.66 -1.96
CA ASP A 415 -43.07 1.29 -2.07
C ASP A 415 -43.25 0.85 -3.54
N ASP A 416 -43.40 1.82 -4.46
CA ASP A 416 -43.51 1.61 -5.90
C ASP A 416 -42.16 1.67 -6.64
N PHE A 417 -41.04 1.84 -5.92
CA PHE A 417 -39.71 1.91 -6.54
C PHE A 417 -39.44 0.65 -7.38
N PRO A 418 -38.76 0.74 -8.53
CA PRO A 418 -38.46 -0.44 -9.35
C PRO A 418 -37.65 -1.51 -8.59
N THR A 419 -37.98 -2.79 -8.78
CA THR A 419 -37.23 -3.93 -8.23
C THR A 419 -36.16 -4.43 -9.22
N GLY A 420 -35.36 -5.41 -8.82
CA GLY A 420 -34.33 -6.01 -9.67
C GLY A 420 -33.07 -5.14 -9.78
N GLU A 421 -32.62 -4.85 -10.99
CA GLU A 421 -31.35 -4.13 -11.26
C GLU A 421 -31.50 -2.59 -11.29
N SER A 422 -32.37 -2.06 -10.42
CA SER A 422 -32.58 -0.61 -10.24
C SER A 422 -31.88 -0.13 -8.98
N TYR A 423 -31.31 1.07 -8.98
CA TYR A 423 -30.52 1.62 -7.87
C TYR A 423 -31.03 3.01 -7.50
N LEU A 424 -30.97 3.37 -6.21
CA LEU A 424 -31.34 4.72 -5.76
C LEU A 424 -30.52 5.78 -6.50
N ILE A 425 -29.22 5.54 -6.62
CA ILE A 425 -28.30 6.36 -7.41
C ILE A 425 -27.68 5.49 -8.50
N ASP A 426 -27.82 5.92 -9.75
CA ASP A 426 -27.41 5.13 -10.90
C ASP A 426 -26.52 5.95 -11.84
N LEU A 427 -25.21 5.70 -11.73
CA LEU A 427 -24.18 6.20 -12.65
C LEU A 427 -23.93 5.17 -13.76
N SER A 428 -24.97 4.89 -14.53
CA SER A 428 -24.84 4.20 -15.81
C SER A 428 -25.15 5.18 -16.93
N ALA A 429 -24.28 5.20 -17.94
CA ALA A 429 -24.67 5.73 -19.22
C ALA A 429 -25.36 4.59 -19.96
N GLY A 430 -26.50 4.84 -20.60
CA GLY A 430 -27.10 3.89 -21.53
C GLY A 430 -26.18 3.65 -22.75
N ASN A 431 -26.70 3.84 -23.97
CA ASN A 431 -25.92 3.71 -25.21
C ASN A 431 -24.94 4.90 -25.46
N ALA A 432 -24.13 5.28 -24.47
CA ALA A 432 -23.12 6.32 -24.66
C ALA A 432 -21.85 5.76 -25.31
N SER A 433 -21.33 6.47 -26.32
CA SER A 433 -20.09 6.13 -27.04
C SER A 433 -18.83 6.67 -26.36
N LEU A 434 -18.86 6.85 -25.03
CA LEU A 434 -17.72 7.33 -24.26
C LEU A 434 -16.88 6.16 -23.74
N GLU A 435 -15.57 6.33 -23.74
CA GLU A 435 -14.64 5.37 -23.12
C GLU A 435 -14.85 5.29 -21.60
N TYR A 436 -15.14 6.43 -20.94
CA TYR A 436 -15.58 6.51 -19.55
C TYR A 436 -16.72 7.52 -19.41
N ASN A 437 -17.66 7.22 -18.52
CA ASN A 437 -18.91 7.96 -18.38
C ASN A 437 -18.81 9.13 -17.39
N PHE A 438 -18.10 8.93 -16.29
CA PHE A 438 -18.05 9.86 -15.16
C PHE A 438 -16.62 9.92 -14.60
N GLU A 439 -16.26 11.07 -14.04
CA GLU A 439 -14.97 11.22 -13.36
C GLU A 439 -15.08 12.12 -12.13
N PHE A 440 -14.47 11.73 -11.02
CA PHE A 440 -14.41 12.57 -9.82
C PHE A 440 -15.81 12.99 -9.33
N VAL A 441 -16.73 12.02 -9.32
CA VAL A 441 -18.07 12.15 -8.72
C VAL A 441 -18.01 11.60 -7.29
N THR A 442 -18.57 12.33 -6.34
CA THR A 442 -18.55 11.98 -4.92
C THR A 442 -19.95 11.85 -4.33
N PHE A 443 -20.20 10.73 -3.66
CA PHE A 443 -21.36 10.52 -2.79
C PHE A 443 -20.86 10.47 -1.36
N ARG A 444 -21.35 11.37 -0.50
CA ARG A 444 -20.89 11.39 0.89
C ARG A 444 -21.92 11.81 1.91
N ASP A 445 -21.78 11.36 3.15
CA ASP A 445 -22.65 11.75 4.25
C ASP A 445 -24.13 11.43 3.95
N LEU A 446 -24.38 10.27 3.34
CA LEU A 446 -25.71 9.83 2.89
C LEU A 446 -26.23 8.63 3.68
N PHE A 447 -27.50 8.65 4.06
CA PHE A 447 -28.24 7.44 4.41
C PHE A 447 -29.09 7.01 3.21
N LEU A 448 -28.82 5.83 2.66
CA LEU A 448 -29.56 5.25 1.55
C LEU A 448 -30.36 4.05 2.06
N ASN A 449 -31.69 4.12 1.91
CA ASN A 449 -32.58 3.02 2.24
C ASN A 449 -33.35 2.60 0.99
N SER A 450 -32.94 1.49 0.39
CA SER A 450 -33.55 0.92 -0.80
C SER A 450 -34.89 0.22 -0.51
N ASN A 451 -35.39 0.24 0.72
CA ASN A 451 -36.73 -0.24 1.12
C ASN A 451 -37.03 -1.70 0.76
N LEU A 452 -35.99 -2.55 0.77
CA LEU A 452 -36.01 -3.93 0.25
C LEU A 452 -36.37 -3.99 -1.25
N ARG A 453 -35.86 -3.04 -2.04
CA ARG A 453 -36.10 -2.93 -3.50
C ARG A 453 -34.84 -2.48 -4.23
N GLY A 454 -34.40 -3.25 -5.20
CA GLY A 454 -33.24 -2.87 -6.02
C GLY A 454 -31.94 -2.78 -5.20
N GLY A 455 -31.08 -1.82 -5.55
CA GLY A 455 -29.78 -1.57 -4.95
C GLY A 455 -29.58 -0.13 -4.47
N GLY A 456 -28.41 0.15 -3.89
CA GLY A 456 -28.06 1.48 -3.36
C GLY A 456 -27.44 2.37 -4.43
N ILE A 457 -26.17 2.12 -4.77
CA ILE A 457 -25.39 2.91 -5.73
C ILE A 457 -24.86 2.00 -6.85
N ARG A 458 -25.07 2.38 -8.11
CA ARG A 458 -24.42 1.75 -9.27
C ARG A 458 -23.43 2.71 -9.91
N VAL A 459 -22.24 2.21 -10.21
CA VAL A 459 -21.15 2.91 -10.90
C VAL A 459 -20.72 2.08 -12.10
N VAL A 460 -20.91 2.61 -13.31
CA VAL A 460 -20.54 1.91 -14.55
C VAL A 460 -19.54 2.73 -15.34
N ASN A 461 -18.42 2.10 -15.68
CA ASN A 461 -17.39 2.59 -16.58
C ASN A 461 -16.94 4.01 -16.25
N SER A 462 -16.48 4.22 -15.02
CA SER A 462 -16.19 5.54 -14.44
C SER A 462 -14.80 5.61 -13.83
N LEU A 463 -14.25 6.81 -13.70
CA LEU A 463 -12.93 7.06 -13.14
C LEU A 463 -13.02 7.78 -11.79
N ARG A 464 -12.22 7.38 -10.80
CA ARG A 464 -11.98 8.19 -9.59
C ARG A 464 -13.27 8.58 -8.85
N ILE A 465 -14.18 7.61 -8.72
CA ILE A 465 -15.47 7.80 -8.02
C ILE A 465 -15.25 7.60 -6.52
N SER A 466 -15.88 8.44 -5.69
CA SER A 466 -15.79 8.36 -4.22
C SER A 466 -17.15 8.09 -3.60
N VAL A 467 -17.24 7.04 -2.79
CA VAL A 467 -18.35 6.79 -1.86
C VAL A 467 -17.78 6.84 -0.44
N ASP A 468 -18.22 7.81 0.38
CA ASP A 468 -17.58 8.11 1.66
C ASP A 468 -18.60 8.41 2.76
N ASN A 469 -18.44 7.82 3.94
CA ASN A 469 -19.34 8.09 5.07
C ASN A 469 -20.83 7.88 4.71
N CYS A 470 -21.12 6.77 4.04
CA CYS A 470 -22.48 6.40 3.65
C CYS A 470 -22.99 5.23 4.51
N TYR A 471 -24.28 5.26 4.83
CA TYR A 471 -24.98 4.14 5.45
C TYR A 471 -25.99 3.61 4.42
N ILE A 472 -25.85 2.37 3.94
CA ILE A 472 -26.63 1.84 2.80
C ILE A 472 -27.34 0.56 3.21
N THR A 473 -28.67 0.55 3.10
CA THR A 473 -29.50 -0.57 3.56
C THR A 473 -30.71 -0.85 2.69
N GLY A 474 -31.35 -1.99 2.96
CA GLY A 474 -32.61 -2.34 2.30
C GLY A 474 -32.42 -2.70 0.82
N PHE A 475 -31.22 -3.08 0.38
CA PHE A 475 -31.01 -3.53 -1.00
C PHE A 475 -31.38 -5.02 -1.14
N THR A 476 -32.02 -5.39 -2.25
CA THR A 476 -32.26 -6.80 -2.62
C THR A 476 -31.22 -7.33 -3.61
N SER A 477 -30.58 -6.44 -4.38
CA SER A 477 -29.48 -6.77 -5.28
C SER A 477 -28.14 -6.40 -4.62
N GLU A 478 -27.51 -5.29 -5.04
CA GLU A 478 -26.26 -4.79 -4.47
C GLU A 478 -26.45 -3.49 -3.67
N GLY A 479 -25.77 -3.40 -2.53
CA GLY A 479 -25.61 -2.12 -1.84
C GLY A 479 -24.83 -1.12 -2.70
N ILE A 480 -23.65 -1.52 -3.17
CA ILE A 480 -22.86 -0.80 -4.16
C ILE A 480 -22.42 -1.77 -5.27
N SER A 481 -22.66 -1.39 -6.53
CA SER A 481 -22.18 -2.10 -7.71
C SER A 481 -21.21 -1.25 -8.50
N VAL A 482 -20.00 -1.76 -8.76
CA VAL A 482 -18.96 -1.11 -9.57
C VAL A 482 -18.63 -2.03 -10.76
N ALA A 483 -18.89 -1.55 -11.98
CA ALA A 483 -18.69 -2.31 -13.20
C ALA A 483 -17.86 -1.55 -14.23
N GLY A 484 -16.70 -2.09 -14.61
CA GLY A 484 -15.73 -1.39 -15.44
C GLY A 484 -15.14 -0.15 -14.75
N GLY A 485 -14.46 0.71 -15.52
CA GLY A 485 -13.80 1.88 -14.94
C GLY A 485 -12.53 1.55 -14.14
N HIS A 486 -11.97 2.57 -13.49
CA HIS A 486 -10.79 2.47 -12.62
C HIS A 486 -10.92 3.39 -11.41
N GLU A 487 -10.29 3.02 -10.30
CA GLU A 487 -10.10 3.88 -9.12
C GLU A 487 -11.39 4.30 -8.40
N THR A 488 -12.38 3.41 -8.26
CA THR A 488 -13.51 3.68 -7.34
C THR A 488 -13.09 3.42 -5.90
N TYR A 489 -13.26 4.43 -5.04
CA TYR A 489 -12.93 4.36 -3.61
C TYR A 489 -14.20 4.35 -2.77
N ILE A 490 -14.39 3.29 -1.99
CA ILE A 490 -15.49 3.11 -1.04
C ILE A 490 -14.89 3.14 0.36
N ARG A 491 -15.31 4.10 1.19
CA ARG A 491 -14.67 4.34 2.48
C ARG A 491 -15.59 4.77 3.61
N ASN A 492 -15.21 4.49 4.84
CA ASN A 492 -15.88 4.94 6.07
C ASN A 492 -17.39 4.63 6.09
N SER A 493 -17.81 3.53 5.46
CA SER A 493 -19.22 3.30 5.14
C SER A 493 -19.77 2.04 5.82
N PHE A 494 -21.08 1.99 5.99
CA PHE A 494 -21.82 0.89 6.60
C PHE A 494 -22.81 0.35 5.58
N LEU A 495 -22.78 -0.96 5.31
CA LEU A 495 -23.67 -1.58 4.33
C LEU A 495 -24.33 -2.83 4.89
N GLY A 496 -25.65 -2.92 4.78
CA GLY A 496 -26.32 -4.19 5.04
C GLY A 496 -27.75 -4.26 4.58
N GLN A 497 -28.15 -5.43 4.08
CA GLN A 497 -29.49 -5.62 3.52
C GLN A 497 -30.57 -5.36 4.59
N HIS A 498 -30.36 -5.87 5.80
CA HIS A 498 -31.24 -5.68 6.95
C HIS A 498 -30.50 -4.99 8.10
N ILE A 499 -31.12 -3.99 8.73
CA ILE A 499 -30.57 -3.31 9.91
C ILE A 499 -30.70 -4.25 11.11
N THR A 500 -29.61 -4.94 11.45
CA THR A 500 -29.50 -5.83 12.61
C THR A 500 -28.06 -5.91 13.10
N ALA A 501 -27.87 -6.34 14.35
CA ALA A 501 -26.58 -6.43 15.04
C ALA A 501 -26.16 -7.89 15.33
N GLY A 502 -26.78 -8.88 14.65
CA GLY A 502 -26.52 -10.31 14.79
C GLY A 502 -27.67 -11.09 15.45
N HIS A 503 -27.64 -12.42 15.35
CA HIS A 503 -28.69 -13.33 15.83
C HIS A 503 -30.09 -13.05 15.25
N ASP A 504 -30.14 -12.54 14.02
CA ASP A 504 -31.41 -12.30 13.34
C ASP A 504 -32.06 -13.64 12.97
N PRO A 505 -33.30 -13.94 13.40
CA PRO A 505 -33.98 -15.19 13.05
C PRO A 505 -34.14 -15.41 11.53
N GLY A 506 -34.13 -14.32 10.76
CA GLY A 506 -34.22 -14.32 9.30
C GLY A 506 -32.88 -14.41 8.57
N GLU A 507 -31.74 -14.49 9.27
CA GLU A 507 -30.40 -14.44 8.67
C GLU A 507 -30.18 -15.47 7.55
N SER A 508 -30.74 -16.67 7.71
CA SER A 508 -30.67 -17.74 6.70
C SER A 508 -31.30 -17.37 5.35
N HIS A 509 -32.15 -16.35 5.30
CA HIS A 509 -32.83 -15.87 4.09
C HIS A 509 -32.18 -14.62 3.47
N PHE A 510 -31.13 -14.07 4.09
CA PHE A 510 -30.40 -12.94 3.49
C PHE A 510 -29.82 -13.36 2.14
N GLY A 511 -29.97 -12.48 1.15
CA GLY A 511 -29.74 -12.77 -0.28
C GLY A 511 -28.97 -11.69 -1.05
N GLY A 512 -28.88 -10.47 -0.53
CA GLY A 512 -28.20 -9.36 -1.21
C GLY A 512 -26.68 -9.46 -1.15
N THR A 513 -26.00 -8.71 -2.02
CA THR A 513 -24.54 -8.51 -1.98
C THR A 513 -24.24 -7.10 -1.51
N ALA A 514 -23.40 -6.89 -0.50
CA ALA A 514 -23.18 -5.51 -0.03
C ALA A 514 -22.36 -4.68 -1.03
N ILE A 515 -21.25 -5.23 -1.53
CA ILE A 515 -20.41 -4.58 -2.54
C ILE A 515 -20.07 -5.57 -3.65
N SER A 516 -20.27 -5.18 -4.90
CA SER A 516 -19.84 -5.92 -6.09
C SER A 516 -18.82 -5.11 -6.88
N LEU A 517 -17.63 -5.66 -7.07
CA LEU A 517 -16.51 -5.06 -7.79
C LEU A 517 -16.15 -5.92 -9.01
N SER A 518 -16.68 -5.57 -10.17
CA SER A 518 -16.31 -6.21 -11.44
C SER A 518 -15.33 -5.38 -12.28
N GLY A 519 -15.09 -4.12 -11.90
CA GLY A 519 -13.99 -3.30 -12.44
C GLY A 519 -12.65 -3.56 -11.75
N ASN A 520 -11.60 -2.93 -12.28
CA ASN A 520 -10.23 -3.06 -11.76
C ASN A 520 -9.84 -1.84 -10.91
N ASP A 521 -8.76 -1.99 -10.13
CA ASP A 521 -8.07 -0.89 -9.43
C ASP A 521 -8.92 -0.15 -8.40
N ASN A 522 -9.87 -0.84 -7.75
CA ASN A 522 -10.74 -0.23 -6.73
C ASN A 522 -10.20 -0.44 -5.31
N ALA A 523 -10.60 0.45 -4.41
CA ALA A 523 -10.24 0.38 -2.99
C ALA A 523 -11.48 0.40 -2.10
N VAL A 524 -11.53 -0.52 -1.14
CA VAL A 524 -12.52 -0.54 -0.06
C VAL A 524 -11.77 -0.39 1.27
N THR A 525 -11.98 0.73 1.95
CA THR A 525 -11.21 1.08 3.17
C THR A 525 -12.11 1.47 4.33
N ASP A 526 -11.97 0.82 5.49
CA ASP A 526 -12.71 1.16 6.71
C ASP A 526 -14.24 1.06 6.50
N VAL A 527 -14.68 -0.11 6.02
CA VAL A 527 -16.09 -0.39 5.68
C VAL A 527 -16.63 -1.52 6.54
N VAL A 528 -17.80 -1.32 7.12
CA VAL A 528 -18.51 -2.32 7.91
C VAL A 528 -19.66 -2.91 7.09
N ILE A 529 -19.72 -4.23 7.02
CA ILE A 529 -20.71 -4.96 6.24
C ILE A 529 -21.48 -5.92 7.14
N PHE A 530 -22.80 -5.83 7.10
CA PHE A 530 -23.71 -6.64 7.91
C PHE A 530 -24.87 -7.18 7.09
N SER A 531 -25.46 -8.28 7.54
CA SER A 531 -26.74 -8.81 7.02
C SER A 531 -26.86 -9.06 5.52
N ALA A 532 -25.76 -9.15 4.76
CA ALA A 532 -25.77 -9.50 3.33
C ALA A 532 -25.42 -10.98 3.14
N GLN A 533 -25.89 -11.62 2.06
CA GLN A 533 -25.45 -12.98 1.72
C GLN A 533 -23.96 -13.00 1.38
N ILE A 534 -23.53 -12.06 0.54
CA ILE A 534 -22.13 -11.85 0.19
C ILE A 534 -21.73 -10.47 0.68
N GLY A 535 -20.66 -10.37 1.47
CA GLY A 535 -20.14 -9.08 1.89
C GLY A 535 -19.56 -8.33 0.69
N ILE A 536 -18.47 -8.85 0.12
CA ILE A 536 -17.84 -8.28 -1.08
C ILE A 536 -17.65 -9.36 -2.14
N LEU A 537 -18.26 -9.16 -3.31
CA LEU A 537 -18.03 -9.96 -4.51
C LEU A 537 -17.00 -9.26 -5.39
N ILE A 538 -15.92 -9.93 -5.73
CA ILE A 538 -14.87 -9.42 -6.62
C ILE A 538 -14.80 -10.28 -7.86
N SER A 539 -15.01 -9.67 -9.02
CA SER A 539 -14.89 -10.27 -10.36
C SER A 539 -13.92 -9.49 -11.27
N GLY A 540 -13.31 -8.41 -10.77
CA GLY A 540 -12.24 -7.65 -11.42
C GLY A 540 -10.90 -7.75 -10.66
N GLN A 541 -9.83 -7.29 -11.29
CA GLN A 541 -8.43 -7.42 -10.83
C GLN A 541 -7.95 -6.20 -10.02
N ALA A 542 -6.77 -6.34 -9.39
CA ALA A 542 -5.99 -5.24 -8.83
C ALA A 542 -6.67 -4.47 -7.66
N ASN A 543 -7.68 -5.08 -7.03
CA ASN A 543 -8.43 -4.45 -5.94
C ASN A 543 -7.68 -4.52 -4.60
N ILE A 544 -7.99 -3.59 -3.69
CA ILE A 544 -7.51 -3.61 -2.30
C ILE A 544 -8.66 -3.46 -1.31
N LEU A 545 -8.68 -4.34 -0.31
CA LEU A 545 -9.58 -4.29 0.84
C LEU A 545 -8.74 -4.09 2.11
N THR A 546 -9.03 -3.05 2.89
CA THR A 546 -8.35 -2.79 4.17
C THR A 546 -9.31 -2.22 5.22
N GLY A 547 -9.19 -2.60 6.48
CA GLY A 547 -10.10 -2.12 7.53
C GLY A 547 -11.56 -2.57 7.31
N VAL A 548 -11.78 -3.65 6.54
CA VAL A 548 -13.12 -4.16 6.28
C VAL A 548 -13.56 -5.02 7.47
N HIS A 549 -14.74 -4.77 8.01
CA HIS A 549 -15.37 -5.63 9.01
C HIS A 549 -16.61 -6.30 8.40
N CYS A 550 -16.55 -7.61 8.19
CA CYS A 550 -17.68 -8.40 7.70
C CYS A 550 -18.29 -9.20 8.85
N TYR A 551 -19.51 -8.85 9.26
CA TYR A 551 -20.41 -9.67 10.09
C TYR A 551 -21.73 -9.88 9.34
N ASN A 552 -21.61 -10.25 8.06
CA ASN A 552 -22.76 -10.53 7.21
C ASN A 552 -23.32 -11.94 7.50
N LYS A 553 -24.20 -12.46 6.64
CA LYS A 553 -24.74 -13.82 6.77
C LYS A 553 -23.60 -14.82 7.08
N ALA A 554 -23.73 -15.54 8.19
CA ALA A 554 -22.73 -16.48 8.65
C ALA A 554 -22.51 -17.60 7.62
N THR A 555 -21.29 -18.12 7.59
CA THR A 555 -20.93 -19.22 6.67
C THR A 555 -21.73 -20.48 6.95
N GLY A 556 -22.15 -20.73 8.20
CA GLY A 556 -23.06 -21.83 8.54
C GLY A 556 -24.42 -21.77 7.85
N PHE A 557 -24.87 -20.57 7.47
CA PHE A 557 -26.10 -20.35 6.69
C PHE A 557 -25.85 -20.16 5.18
N GLY A 558 -24.60 -20.38 4.73
CA GLY A 558 -24.22 -20.22 3.32
C GLY A 558 -23.85 -18.80 2.91
N GLY A 559 -23.59 -17.90 3.87
CA GLY A 559 -23.05 -16.57 3.58
C GLY A 559 -21.53 -16.57 3.39
N THR A 560 -21.03 -15.52 2.73
CA THR A 560 -19.60 -15.36 2.41
C THR A 560 -19.16 -13.94 2.69
N GLY A 561 -18.02 -13.75 3.35
CA GLY A 561 -17.50 -12.43 3.69
C GLY A 561 -16.94 -11.75 2.45
N VAL A 562 -15.95 -12.40 1.83
CA VAL A 562 -15.40 -11.97 0.54
C VAL A 562 -15.36 -13.15 -0.42
N TYR A 563 -15.91 -12.96 -1.62
CA TYR A 563 -15.86 -13.95 -2.69
C TYR A 563 -15.07 -13.38 -3.88
N LEU A 564 -13.89 -13.94 -4.14
CA LEU A 564 -13.06 -13.69 -5.31
C LEU A 564 -13.42 -14.70 -6.43
N LYS A 565 -14.20 -14.24 -7.40
CA LYS A 565 -14.66 -15.00 -8.57
C LYS A 565 -13.86 -14.62 -9.82
N THR A 566 -12.54 -14.70 -9.70
CA THR A 566 -11.55 -14.26 -10.70
C THR A 566 -10.49 -15.35 -10.94
N PRO A 567 -10.90 -16.53 -11.48
CA PRO A 567 -9.98 -17.65 -11.64
C PRO A 567 -8.81 -17.31 -12.57
N GLY A 568 -7.59 -17.54 -12.09
CA GLY A 568 -6.35 -17.36 -12.87
C GLY A 568 -5.81 -15.92 -12.91
N LEU A 569 -6.55 -14.92 -12.42
CA LEU A 569 -6.13 -13.52 -12.50
C LEU A 569 -6.77 -12.69 -11.38
N THR A 570 -6.43 -12.97 -10.12
CA THR A 570 -7.06 -12.36 -8.94
C THR A 570 -6.45 -11.00 -8.58
N GLN A 571 -5.13 -10.93 -8.44
CA GLN A 571 -4.36 -9.70 -8.19
C GLN A 571 -4.92 -8.81 -7.06
N THR A 572 -5.47 -9.41 -6.00
CA THR A 572 -6.19 -8.68 -4.95
C THR A 572 -5.44 -8.76 -3.63
N ARG A 573 -5.51 -7.69 -2.84
CA ARG A 573 -4.94 -7.63 -1.49
C ARG A 573 -6.07 -7.42 -0.48
N ILE A 574 -6.14 -8.29 0.52
CA ILE A 574 -7.09 -8.21 1.63
C ILE A 574 -6.25 -8.14 2.90
N VAL A 575 -6.24 -6.98 3.55
CA VAL A 575 -5.35 -6.74 4.69
C VAL A 575 -6.08 -6.07 5.85
N ASN A 576 -5.55 -6.20 7.07
CA ASN A 576 -6.01 -5.45 8.24
C ASN A 576 -7.55 -5.49 8.43
N SER A 577 -8.17 -6.65 8.21
CA SER A 577 -9.64 -6.78 8.12
C SER A 577 -10.17 -7.78 9.16
N TYR A 578 -11.42 -7.63 9.56
CA TYR A 578 -12.08 -8.46 10.57
C TYR A 578 -13.27 -9.23 9.96
N PHE A 579 -13.28 -10.54 10.15
CA PHE A 579 -14.25 -11.46 9.61
C PHE A 579 -14.94 -12.22 10.75
N ASP A 580 -16.21 -11.92 10.98
CA ASP A 580 -17.02 -12.44 12.09
C ASP A 580 -18.02 -13.48 11.59
N TYR A 581 -17.81 -14.75 11.92
CA TYR A 581 -18.59 -15.92 11.45
C TYR A 581 -18.66 -16.11 9.92
N THR A 582 -17.83 -15.40 9.16
CA THR A 582 -17.89 -15.37 7.69
C THR A 582 -16.49 -15.44 7.08
N GLY A 583 -16.31 -16.21 6.02
CA GLY A 583 -14.99 -16.51 5.45
C GLY A 583 -14.63 -15.77 4.17
N ILE A 584 -13.46 -16.10 3.63
CA ILE A 584 -13.01 -15.71 2.29
C ILE A 584 -13.07 -16.94 1.39
N VAL A 585 -13.61 -16.78 0.18
CA VAL A 585 -13.62 -17.81 -0.86
C VAL A 585 -12.91 -17.27 -2.11
N ALA A 586 -11.94 -18.01 -2.65
CA ALA A 586 -11.27 -17.63 -3.89
C ALA A 586 -11.20 -18.80 -4.88
N GLU A 587 -11.60 -18.55 -6.12
CA GLU A 587 -11.49 -19.49 -7.24
C GLU A 587 -10.16 -19.31 -7.97
N ASP A 588 -9.40 -20.40 -8.13
CA ASP A 588 -8.06 -20.44 -8.74
C ASP A 588 -7.19 -19.18 -8.51
N PRO A 589 -6.84 -18.85 -7.25
CA PRO A 589 -6.27 -17.55 -6.95
C PRO A 589 -4.87 -17.35 -7.53
N VAL A 590 -4.66 -16.19 -8.16
CA VAL A 590 -3.36 -15.76 -8.69
C VAL A 590 -3.01 -14.38 -8.18
N GLN A 591 -1.83 -14.23 -7.54
CA GLN A 591 -1.36 -12.99 -6.91
C GLN A 591 -2.34 -12.44 -5.87
N LEU A 592 -2.72 -13.29 -4.90
CA LEU A 592 -3.64 -12.95 -3.82
C LEU A 592 -2.88 -12.81 -2.49
N GLN A 593 -3.10 -11.71 -1.78
CA GLN A 593 -2.57 -11.52 -0.43
C GLN A 593 -3.71 -11.43 0.59
N ILE A 594 -3.62 -12.20 1.67
CA ILE A 594 -4.49 -12.15 2.84
C ILE A 594 -3.60 -12.04 4.08
N SER A 595 -3.55 -10.87 4.72
CA SER A 595 -2.64 -10.69 5.86
C SER A 595 -3.13 -9.71 6.92
N ASN A 596 -2.71 -9.91 8.17
CA ASN A 596 -3.11 -9.09 9.32
C ASN A 596 -4.64 -9.08 9.54
N CYS A 597 -5.34 -10.15 9.17
CA CYS A 597 -6.77 -10.26 9.37
C CYS A 597 -7.10 -11.06 10.64
N PHE A 598 -8.25 -10.76 11.25
CA PHE A 598 -8.82 -11.56 12.33
C PHE A 598 -10.07 -12.30 11.83
N PHE A 599 -10.14 -13.61 12.10
CA PHE A 599 -11.23 -14.49 11.75
C PHE A 599 -11.83 -15.07 13.03
N LEU A 600 -13.10 -14.76 13.31
CA LEU A 600 -13.84 -15.24 14.47
C LEU A 600 -14.96 -16.21 14.06
N GLY A 601 -15.32 -17.12 14.95
CA GLY A 601 -16.54 -17.91 14.82
C GLY A 601 -16.44 -19.00 13.76
N ASP A 602 -15.31 -19.70 13.72
CA ASP A 602 -15.02 -20.75 12.72
C ASP A 602 -14.92 -20.22 11.27
N ALA A 603 -14.75 -18.91 11.09
CA ALA A 603 -14.44 -18.29 9.81
C ALA A 603 -13.12 -18.83 9.24
N TYR A 604 -13.08 -19.03 7.92
CA TYR A 604 -11.96 -19.69 7.23
C TYR A 604 -11.67 -19.05 5.87
N ILE A 605 -10.54 -19.44 5.28
CA ILE A 605 -10.18 -19.15 3.89
C ILE A 605 -10.33 -20.43 3.07
N LEU A 606 -11.05 -20.37 1.95
CA LEU A 606 -11.27 -21.50 1.05
C LEU A 606 -10.77 -21.20 -0.35
N PHE A 607 -9.87 -22.05 -0.83
CA PHE A 607 -9.44 -22.04 -2.23
C PHE A 607 -10.18 -23.10 -3.02
N LYS A 608 -10.90 -22.67 -4.05
CA LYS A 608 -11.65 -23.54 -4.97
C LYS A 608 -10.83 -23.77 -6.23
N SER A 609 -10.59 -25.04 -6.55
CA SER A 609 -9.97 -25.44 -7.81
C SER A 609 -11.04 -25.52 -8.89
N VAL A 610 -10.96 -24.62 -9.87
CA VAL A 610 -11.83 -24.64 -11.06
C VAL A 610 -11.05 -25.17 -12.25
N ASN A 611 -9.87 -24.61 -12.51
CA ASN A 611 -8.90 -25.02 -13.51
C ASN A 611 -7.63 -25.60 -12.86
N GLY A 612 -7.54 -25.60 -11.53
CA GLY A 612 -6.46 -26.20 -10.76
C GLY A 612 -5.21 -25.33 -10.71
N VAL A 613 -5.38 -24.01 -10.61
CA VAL A 613 -4.28 -23.04 -10.54
C VAL A 613 -4.30 -22.31 -9.21
N ILE A 614 -3.15 -22.27 -8.53
CA ILE A 614 -2.91 -21.39 -7.39
C ILE A 614 -1.47 -20.87 -7.47
N ASN A 615 -1.30 -19.56 -7.66
CA ASN A 615 0.01 -18.97 -7.94
C ASN A 615 0.22 -17.63 -7.22
N GLY A 616 1.34 -17.44 -6.54
CA GLY A 616 1.68 -16.16 -5.92
C GLY A 616 0.71 -15.77 -4.81
N VAL A 617 0.25 -16.76 -4.03
CA VAL A 617 -0.73 -16.55 -2.96
C VAL A 617 -0.03 -16.48 -1.62
N THR A 618 -0.31 -15.44 -0.85
CA THR A 618 0.22 -15.28 0.52
C THR A 618 -0.93 -15.20 1.52
N VAL A 619 -0.97 -16.12 2.48
CA VAL A 619 -1.85 -16.07 3.66
C VAL A 619 -0.96 -16.05 4.89
N ALA A 620 -0.74 -14.86 5.45
CA ALA A 620 0.20 -14.73 6.55
C ALA A 620 -0.20 -13.72 7.62
N ASP A 621 0.31 -13.91 8.83
CA ASP A 621 0.15 -12.97 9.94
C ASP A 621 -1.32 -12.74 10.34
N ASN A 622 -2.17 -13.76 10.17
CA ASN A 622 -3.59 -13.72 10.53
C ASN A 622 -3.86 -14.43 11.87
N MET A 623 -4.96 -14.05 12.52
CA MET A 623 -5.47 -14.69 13.72
C MET A 623 -6.81 -15.38 13.44
N PHE A 624 -6.98 -16.60 13.92
CA PHE A 624 -8.20 -17.39 13.80
C PHE A 624 -8.68 -17.83 15.19
N SER A 625 -9.97 -17.75 15.45
CA SER A 625 -10.58 -18.19 16.71
C SER A 625 -11.91 -18.87 16.45
N GLY A 626 -12.01 -20.13 16.85
CA GLY A 626 -13.18 -20.98 16.61
C GLY A 626 -13.29 -22.12 17.61
N SER A 627 -14.23 -23.03 17.35
CA SER A 627 -14.54 -24.19 18.18
C SER A 627 -14.67 -25.51 17.39
N SER A 628 -14.69 -25.47 16.05
CA SER A 628 -15.00 -26.65 15.23
C SER A 628 -13.86 -27.65 15.08
N GLN A 629 -12.63 -27.30 15.46
CA GLN A 629 -11.41 -28.03 15.09
C GLN A 629 -11.24 -28.20 13.57
N ASP A 630 -11.85 -27.34 12.76
CA ASP A 630 -11.62 -27.34 11.31
C ASP A 630 -10.33 -26.59 10.94
N ASP A 631 -9.89 -26.78 9.70
CA ASP A 631 -8.74 -26.08 9.13
C ASP A 631 -9.03 -24.60 8.83
N ILE A 632 -8.06 -23.73 9.17
CA ILE A 632 -8.12 -22.28 8.89
C ILE A 632 -8.04 -21.95 7.40
N VAL A 633 -7.36 -22.79 6.63
CA VAL A 633 -7.26 -22.71 5.17
C VAL A 633 -7.66 -24.05 4.59
N ARG A 634 -8.60 -24.03 3.65
CA ARG A 634 -9.25 -25.21 3.08
C ARG A 634 -9.08 -25.24 1.57
N LEU A 635 -9.10 -26.44 1.01
CA LEU A 635 -9.14 -26.66 -0.43
C LEU A 635 -10.48 -27.30 -0.81
N ASP A 636 -11.14 -26.77 -1.84
CA ASP A 636 -12.25 -27.42 -2.52
C ASP A 636 -11.77 -27.88 -3.90
N GLU A 637 -11.50 -29.18 -4.00
CA GLU A 637 -11.02 -29.85 -5.21
C GLU A 637 -12.10 -30.75 -5.84
N ARG A 638 -13.39 -30.54 -5.52
CA ARG A 638 -14.49 -31.36 -6.05
C ARG A 638 -14.59 -31.33 -7.58
N LYS A 639 -14.11 -30.26 -8.22
CA LYS A 639 -14.04 -30.11 -9.68
C LYS A 639 -12.69 -30.54 -10.28
N GLY A 640 -11.74 -30.97 -9.46
CA GLY A 640 -10.39 -31.37 -9.84
C GLY A 640 -9.34 -30.81 -8.87
N SER A 641 -8.19 -31.46 -8.79
CA SER A 641 -7.11 -31.02 -7.90
C SER A 641 -6.32 -29.82 -8.44
N PHE A 642 -5.66 -29.10 -7.54
CA PHE A 642 -4.67 -28.08 -7.89
C PHE A 642 -3.44 -28.74 -8.54
N LYS A 643 -3.25 -28.44 -9.82
CA LYS A 643 -2.17 -28.98 -10.65
C LYS A 643 -0.98 -28.05 -10.72
N HIS A 644 -1.25 -26.74 -10.75
CA HIS A 644 -0.26 -25.68 -10.83
C HIS A 644 -0.22 -24.92 -9.51
N ILE A 645 0.74 -25.27 -8.66
CA ILE A 645 0.96 -24.67 -7.34
C ILE A 645 2.34 -24.03 -7.37
N ASP A 646 2.39 -22.70 -7.38
CA ASP A 646 3.65 -21.95 -7.49
C ASP A 646 3.63 -20.72 -6.56
N GLN A 647 4.76 -20.40 -5.93
CA GLN A 647 4.87 -19.21 -5.06
C GLN A 647 3.73 -19.06 -4.02
N VAL A 648 3.32 -20.18 -3.39
CA VAL A 648 2.25 -20.19 -2.37
C VAL A 648 2.85 -20.21 -0.97
N THR A 649 2.56 -19.18 -0.18
CA THR A 649 3.02 -19.03 1.20
C THR A 649 1.82 -19.00 2.14
N ILE A 650 1.73 -19.96 3.04
CA ILE A 650 0.78 -19.94 4.15
C ILE A 650 1.58 -20.13 5.41
N ASP A 651 1.79 -19.05 6.16
CA ASP A 651 2.76 -19.03 7.25
C ASP A 651 2.40 -17.99 8.32
N ARG A 652 2.93 -18.12 9.54
CA ARG A 652 2.74 -17.16 10.65
C ARG A 652 1.28 -16.85 10.98
N ASN A 653 0.39 -17.83 10.82
CA ASN A 653 -1.00 -17.72 11.26
C ASN A 653 -1.15 -18.32 12.66
N ASN A 654 -1.98 -17.70 13.49
CA ASN A 654 -2.30 -18.18 14.84
C ASN A 654 -3.74 -18.67 14.88
N ALA A 655 -4.00 -19.78 15.55
CA ALA A 655 -5.35 -20.32 15.69
C ALA A 655 -5.64 -20.77 17.11
N ARG A 656 -6.84 -20.46 17.59
CA ARG A 656 -7.42 -20.99 18.84
C ARG A 656 -8.63 -21.84 18.50
N GLY A 657 -8.61 -23.12 18.86
CA GLY A 657 -9.73 -24.05 18.65
C GLY A 657 -9.95 -24.51 17.20
N MET A 658 -9.02 -24.20 16.29
CA MET A 658 -9.01 -24.57 14.88
C MET A 658 -7.63 -25.13 14.50
N ASN A 659 -7.54 -25.89 13.42
CA ASN A 659 -6.29 -26.49 12.94
C ASN A 659 -5.50 -25.51 12.07
N ILE A 660 -4.23 -25.31 12.40
CA ILE A 660 -3.30 -24.56 11.57
C ILE A 660 -2.96 -25.37 10.30
N LYS A 661 -3.06 -24.70 9.15
CA LYS A 661 -2.50 -25.15 7.88
C LYS A 661 -1.38 -24.22 7.43
N SER A 662 -0.36 -24.79 6.80
CA SER A 662 0.82 -24.07 6.32
C SER A 662 1.39 -24.72 5.07
N THR A 663 2.18 -23.96 4.31
CA THR A 663 3.05 -24.50 3.24
C THR A 663 4.45 -24.83 3.73
N ILE A 664 4.77 -24.54 5.00
CA ILE A 664 6.01 -24.92 5.67
C ILE A 664 5.65 -25.68 6.95
N ALA A 665 6.16 -26.89 7.12
CA ALA A 665 5.95 -27.67 8.33
C ALA A 665 7.27 -27.95 9.04
N ARG A 666 7.22 -27.89 10.38
CA ARG A 666 8.30 -28.29 11.27
C ARG A 666 7.75 -29.33 12.23
N ALA A 667 8.33 -30.52 12.26
CA ALA A 667 7.91 -31.57 13.18
C ALA A 667 9.08 -32.46 13.57
N LYS A 668 8.84 -33.35 14.55
CA LYS A 668 9.80 -34.36 14.97
C LYS A 668 9.17 -35.75 14.93
N SER A 669 10.00 -36.78 14.90
CA SER A 669 9.56 -38.17 15.04
C SER A 669 8.86 -38.39 16.39
N ASN A 670 7.70 -39.04 16.37
CA ASN A 670 6.88 -39.26 17.56
C ASN A 670 7.52 -40.18 18.61
N ASN A 671 8.37 -41.11 18.17
CA ASN A 671 8.98 -42.12 19.04
C ASN A 671 10.50 -41.95 19.09
N VAL A 672 11.05 -41.86 20.31
CA VAL A 672 12.49 -41.94 20.60
C VAL A 672 12.78 -43.37 21.05
N THR A 673 12.66 -44.30 20.11
CA THR A 673 12.91 -45.73 20.34
C THR A 673 14.05 -46.19 19.46
N SER A 674 14.75 -47.24 19.89
CA SER A 674 15.74 -47.92 19.06
C SER A 674 15.07 -48.38 17.77
N SER A 675 15.55 -47.86 16.64
CA SER A 675 14.98 -48.16 15.33
C SER A 675 16.00 -47.95 14.23
N THR A 676 15.67 -48.42 13.03
CA THR A 676 16.37 -48.11 11.78
C THR A 676 15.57 -47.15 10.90
N SER A 677 14.35 -46.76 11.30
CA SER A 677 13.44 -45.95 10.48
C SER A 677 12.56 -45.03 11.33
N TRP A 678 12.57 -43.74 10.99
CA TRP A 678 11.76 -42.71 11.63
C TRP A 678 10.79 -42.10 10.62
N LYS A 679 9.52 -42.05 11.02
CA LYS A 679 8.43 -41.50 10.22
C LYS A 679 7.95 -40.20 10.86
N VAL A 680 7.87 -39.14 10.06
CA VAL A 680 7.35 -37.84 10.48
C VAL A 680 6.16 -37.49 9.60
N ASP A 681 4.97 -37.51 10.17
CA ASP A 681 3.71 -37.21 9.48
C ASP A 681 3.37 -35.72 9.57
N LEU A 682 3.33 -35.06 8.42
CA LEU A 682 3.10 -33.62 8.31
C LEU A 682 1.69 -33.29 7.77
N ASN A 683 0.79 -34.26 7.56
CA ASN A 683 -0.54 -34.02 6.98
C ASN A 683 -1.42 -33.09 7.83
N HIS A 684 -1.22 -33.09 9.15
CA HIS A 684 -1.94 -32.21 10.05
C HIS A 684 -1.55 -30.73 9.85
N ILE A 685 -0.35 -30.44 9.34
CA ILE A 685 0.18 -29.08 9.14
C ILE A 685 0.12 -28.66 7.67
N LEU A 686 0.62 -29.51 6.76
CA LEU A 686 0.78 -29.16 5.35
C LEU A 686 -0.57 -29.11 4.63
N LEU A 687 -0.78 -28.04 3.85
CA LEU A 687 -2.06 -27.82 3.16
C LEU A 687 -2.27 -28.76 1.97
N PHE A 688 -1.27 -28.91 1.11
CA PHE A 688 -1.43 -29.67 -0.13
C PHE A 688 -1.05 -31.14 0.07
N PRO A 689 -1.87 -32.12 -0.35
CA PRO A 689 -1.45 -33.51 -0.32
C PRO A 689 -0.38 -33.77 -1.41
N ASN A 690 0.70 -34.47 -1.07
CA ASN A 690 1.72 -34.91 -2.04
C ASN A 690 2.47 -33.80 -2.81
N ARG A 691 2.61 -32.60 -2.23
CA ARG A 691 3.29 -31.46 -2.89
C ARG A 691 4.49 -30.93 -2.12
N THR A 692 5.11 -31.79 -1.31
CA THR A 692 6.37 -31.46 -0.64
C THR A 692 7.50 -31.43 -1.67
N THR A 693 8.08 -30.25 -1.90
CA THR A 693 9.13 -30.00 -2.89
C THR A 693 10.53 -30.00 -2.28
N TYR A 694 10.63 -29.59 -1.01
CA TYR A 694 11.89 -29.48 -0.29
C TYR A 694 11.76 -30.04 1.12
N VAL A 695 12.77 -30.78 1.56
CA VAL A 695 12.87 -31.35 2.90
C VAL A 695 14.30 -31.21 3.41
N GLU A 696 14.42 -30.64 4.61
CA GLU A 696 15.60 -30.73 5.45
C GLU A 696 15.30 -31.58 6.65
N TYR A 697 16.28 -32.35 7.12
CA TYR A 697 16.16 -33.06 8.37
C TYR A 697 17.43 -32.95 9.20
N THR A 698 17.26 -32.96 10.51
CA THR A 698 18.35 -33.11 11.47
C THR A 698 18.17 -34.45 12.18
N PHE A 699 19.22 -35.26 12.17
CA PHE A 699 19.26 -36.53 12.87
C PHE A 699 20.02 -36.34 14.18
N PHE A 700 19.34 -36.56 15.31
CA PHE A 700 19.91 -36.37 16.64
C PHE A 700 19.94 -37.70 17.40
N PRO A 701 21.06 -38.46 17.36
CA PRO A 701 21.21 -39.70 18.11
C PRO A 701 21.33 -39.40 19.61
N SER A 702 20.75 -40.26 20.44
CA SER A 702 20.76 -40.11 21.91
C SER A 702 22.07 -40.58 22.57
N GLU A 703 22.88 -41.35 21.85
CA GLU A 703 24.18 -41.85 22.28
C GLU A 703 25.29 -41.21 21.43
N ASP A 704 26.55 -41.28 21.89
CA ASP A 704 27.76 -40.86 21.14
C ASP A 704 28.04 -41.80 19.94
N SER A 705 27.07 -41.91 19.04
CA SER A 705 27.12 -42.72 17.83
C SER A 705 26.82 -41.84 16.61
N PHE A 706 27.53 -42.08 15.51
CA PHE A 706 27.34 -41.37 14.25
C PHE A 706 26.93 -42.36 13.15
N PRO A 707 25.70 -42.89 13.21
CA PRO A 707 25.20 -43.83 12.21
C PRO A 707 25.11 -43.15 10.84
N LYS A 708 25.23 -43.91 9.76
CA LYS A 708 24.94 -43.38 8.44
C LYS A 708 23.43 -43.29 8.30
N HIS A 709 22.92 -42.12 8.00
CA HIS A 709 21.50 -41.88 7.83
C HIS A 709 21.19 -41.20 6.50
N ALA A 710 20.01 -41.45 5.96
CA ALA A 710 19.55 -40.87 4.72
C ALA A 710 18.03 -40.66 4.73
N LEU A 711 17.59 -39.63 4.00
CA LEU A 711 16.20 -39.49 3.61
C LEU A 711 15.82 -40.65 2.67
N LYS A 712 14.85 -41.46 3.06
CA LYS A 712 14.39 -42.63 2.31
C LYS A 712 13.32 -42.28 1.30
N SER A 713 12.26 -41.61 1.75
CA SER A 713 11.12 -41.28 0.91
C SER A 713 10.35 -40.09 1.47
N ILE A 714 9.64 -39.43 0.55
CA ILE A 714 8.64 -38.41 0.85
C ILE A 714 7.39 -38.80 0.07
N SER A 715 6.32 -39.16 0.78
CA SER A 715 5.05 -39.57 0.15
C SER A 715 3.90 -39.25 1.08
N ASN A 716 2.80 -38.69 0.57
CA ASN A 716 1.63 -38.27 1.35
C ASN A 716 2.00 -37.40 2.55
N ASN A 717 2.89 -36.42 2.36
CA ASN A 717 3.43 -35.57 3.44
C ASN A 717 4.04 -36.35 4.62
N LEU A 718 4.38 -37.63 4.42
CA LEU A 718 5.12 -38.46 5.34
C LEU A 718 6.58 -38.46 4.90
N VAL A 719 7.45 -38.01 5.80
CA VAL A 719 8.91 -38.05 5.61
C VAL A 719 9.46 -39.26 6.34
N VAL A 720 10.22 -40.09 5.62
CA VAL A 720 10.88 -41.28 6.18
C VAL A 720 12.39 -41.10 6.12
N VAL A 721 13.04 -41.17 7.27
CA VAL A 721 14.50 -41.17 7.40
C VAL A 721 14.93 -42.54 7.92
N GLU A 722 15.97 -43.12 7.33
CA GLU A 722 16.52 -44.42 7.72
C GLU A 722 17.99 -44.29 8.15
N SER A 723 18.43 -45.21 9.00
CA SER A 723 19.84 -45.40 9.38
C SER A 723 20.34 -46.79 8.97
N ASP A 724 21.65 -46.94 8.84
CA ASP A 724 22.31 -48.23 8.53
C ASP A 724 22.35 -49.19 9.73
N VAL A 725 22.29 -48.66 10.94
CA VAL A 725 22.27 -49.41 12.20
C VAL A 725 21.08 -49.02 13.06
N GLU A 726 20.70 -49.93 13.95
CA GLU A 726 19.69 -49.65 14.96
C GLU A 726 20.25 -48.66 15.99
N VAL A 727 19.54 -47.56 16.23
CA VAL A 727 19.97 -46.51 17.15
C VAL A 727 18.75 -45.84 17.76
N VAL A 728 18.89 -45.29 18.97
CA VAL A 728 17.89 -44.40 19.54
C VAL A 728 18.18 -42.98 19.05
N ALA A 729 17.27 -42.39 18.28
CA ALA A 729 17.43 -41.03 17.75
C ALA A 729 16.12 -40.27 17.69
N THR A 730 16.22 -38.94 17.65
CA THR A 730 15.13 -38.04 17.28
C THR A 730 15.43 -37.44 15.92
N VAL A 731 14.46 -37.51 15.00
CA VAL A 731 14.55 -36.86 13.68
C VAL A 731 13.68 -35.64 13.68
N PHE A 732 14.28 -34.48 13.42
CA PHE A 732 13.57 -33.22 13.18
C PHE A 732 13.48 -33.00 11.68
N VAL A 733 12.32 -32.58 11.19
CA VAL A 733 12.05 -32.37 9.77
C VAL A 733 11.51 -30.97 9.57
N VAL A 734 12.05 -30.28 8.56
CA VAL A 734 11.47 -29.09 7.95
C VAL A 734 11.06 -29.47 6.53
N ALA A 735 9.80 -29.26 6.17
CA ALA A 735 9.29 -29.53 4.83
C ALA A 735 8.59 -28.31 4.27
N GLN A 736 8.72 -28.11 2.95
CA GLN A 736 8.11 -26.98 2.25
C GLN A 736 7.33 -27.46 1.02
N GLN A 737 6.25 -26.75 0.73
CA GLN A 737 5.39 -26.98 -0.43
C GLN A 737 5.44 -25.79 -1.39
N GLY A 738 5.44 -26.10 -2.69
CA GLY A 738 5.56 -25.10 -3.77
C GLY A 738 7.01 -24.85 -4.19
N ASN A 739 7.19 -24.30 -5.40
CA ASN A 739 8.49 -23.87 -5.89
C ASN A 739 8.72 -22.44 -5.39
N SER A 740 9.46 -22.27 -4.29
CA SER A 740 10.06 -20.97 -3.96
C SER A 740 11.51 -21.02 -4.39
N HIS A 741 11.86 -20.26 -5.43
CA HIS A 741 13.26 -20.04 -5.82
C HIS A 741 13.90 -18.94 -4.99
#